data_AF-A0A852IA05-F1
#
_entry.id   AF-A0A852IA05-F1
#
_cell.length_a   1.000
_cell.length_b   1.000
_cell.length_c   1.000
_cell.angle_alpha   90.00
_cell.angle_beta   90.00
_cell.angle_gamma   90.00
#
_symmetry.space_group_name_H-M   'P 1'
#
loop_
_entity.id
_entity.type
_entity.pdbx_description
1 polymer ?
#
loop_
_entity_poly.entity_id
_entity_poly.type
_entity_poly.pdbx_seq_one_letter_code
_entity_poly.pdbx_strand_id
1 'polypeptide(L)'
;AATKLASAEKLMYFCTDQLGLEQDFEQKQMPDGKLPVDGFLLCVDVSRGMNRNFDEQLKFVSNLYNQLAKTKKPVVVVLTKCDEGVERYIRDAHAFALGKKNLQVVETSARSNVNVELAFSTLVQLVDKSRGKAKIIPYFEALKQQSQQIAAAKDKYEWLVSRIVKSHHEAWPNVSRKMQPAPEFQDYVYLEGTPKAKKLFLQHVQRLKQEHIERRRKAYLALLPQALDALVPDLDEIDHLSRAKAVKLLEAKPDFLKWFVVLEETPWDATGHVDDVDNERIPLDLLETPAAEQLYEAHLEKLRDERKRAEMRRAFRENLESSPFVTPGKPWEEARSFIMNEDFYLWLEEPVYMDIYGKHQKQLIDKAKEDFQELLLEYSELFYELELDAKPSKEKMGVIQEVLGEEQRFRALQKLQAERDALVLKHIHFVYHPTKETCPSCAACVDARVEQLLGSRFIRPAERHHRNPLADANVDRINLVILGKDGLARELANEIRALCTNDDKYVIEGKMYELALRPIEGNVRLPVNAFQTPTFQPHGCLCLYNSKESLSYVVESIEKSRESTLGRRDGHAAQLPLTLVLVNKRGGGDGGGETLQSLIQQGQQIASKLQCVFLDPASAGIGYGRNINEKQIGQVLKGLLDAKRNLNLVVGSTSAGLKEAADADLRVVMCLMCGDPAGADEVLLPILQAQPCRPAPGGGAAVL
;
A
#
# COMPACT_ATOMS: atom_id res chain seq x y z
N ALA A 1 -16.00 -95.35 21.76
CA ALA A 1 -15.63 -94.46 20.63
C ALA A 1 -14.39 -95.03 19.94
N ALA A 2 -14.36 -95.06 18.61
CA ALA A 2 -13.15 -95.41 17.87
C ALA A 2 -12.15 -94.25 17.95
N THR A 3 -10.91 -94.52 18.36
CA THR A 3 -9.84 -93.51 18.53
C THR A 3 -8.79 -93.55 17.41
N LYS A 4 -9.00 -94.42 16.43
CA LYS A 4 -8.20 -94.52 15.20
C LYS A 4 -9.18 -94.37 14.05
N LEU A 5 -9.22 -93.19 13.47
CA LEU A 5 -10.05 -92.89 12.32
C LEU A 5 -9.25 -93.21 11.06
N ALA A 6 -9.85 -93.88 10.09
CA ALA A 6 -9.24 -94.10 8.78
C ALA A 6 -10.32 -93.86 7.74
N SER A 7 -9.99 -93.06 6.74
CA SER A 7 -10.88 -92.81 5.61
C SER A 7 -10.04 -92.55 4.38
N ALA A 8 -9.61 -93.64 3.74
CA ALA A 8 -8.89 -93.59 2.48
C ALA A 8 -9.72 -92.83 1.44
N GLU A 9 -9.07 -91.98 0.64
CA GLU A 9 -9.63 -91.30 -0.53
C GLU A 9 -10.77 -90.30 -0.25
N LYS A 10 -11.04 -89.92 1.01
CA LYS A 10 -12.04 -88.88 1.32
C LYS A 10 -11.42 -87.49 1.40
N LEU A 11 -12.06 -86.55 0.72
CA LEU A 11 -11.81 -85.12 0.86
C LEU A 11 -12.30 -84.63 2.24
N MET A 12 -11.55 -83.70 2.82
CA MET A 12 -11.97 -82.95 4.00
C MET A 12 -13.10 -81.99 3.60
N TYR A 13 -14.28 -82.15 4.22
CA TYR A 13 -15.39 -81.22 4.09
C TYR A 13 -15.41 -80.27 5.29
N PHE A 14 -15.50 -78.97 5.03
CA PHE A 14 -15.63 -77.93 6.06
C PHE A 14 -17.10 -77.75 6.48
N CYS A 15 -18.06 -77.94 5.57
CA CYS A 15 -19.48 -78.05 5.90
C CYS A 15 -20.24 -78.95 4.89
N THR A 16 -21.49 -79.29 5.23
CA THR A 16 -22.37 -80.10 4.36
C THR A 16 -22.72 -79.42 3.04
N ASP A 17 -22.64 -78.10 2.97
CA ASP A 17 -22.99 -77.34 1.77
C ASP A 17 -21.92 -77.45 0.67
N GLN A 18 -20.78 -78.07 0.98
CA GLN A 18 -19.71 -78.37 0.03
C GLN A 18 -19.90 -79.72 -0.69
N LEU A 19 -20.89 -80.53 -0.27
CA LEU A 19 -21.22 -81.78 -0.94
C LEU A 19 -21.79 -81.49 -2.33
N GLY A 20 -21.11 -81.94 -3.40
CA GLY A 20 -21.44 -81.69 -4.80
C GLY A 20 -20.78 -80.45 -5.43
N LEU A 21 -20.00 -79.66 -4.65
CA LEU A 21 -19.23 -78.50 -5.12
C LEU A 21 -17.73 -78.67 -4.83
N GLU A 22 -17.24 -79.91 -4.75
CA GLU A 22 -15.89 -80.24 -4.27
C GLU A 22 -14.77 -79.60 -5.12
N GLN A 23 -15.07 -79.20 -6.36
CA GLN A 23 -14.12 -78.54 -7.25
C GLN A 23 -13.93 -77.04 -6.96
N ASP A 24 -14.89 -76.40 -6.30
CA ASP A 24 -14.88 -74.95 -6.02
C ASP A 24 -14.11 -74.60 -4.73
N PHE A 25 -13.66 -75.63 -3.99
CA PHE A 25 -12.98 -75.49 -2.70
C PHE A 25 -11.62 -76.20 -2.69
N GLU A 26 -10.76 -75.80 -1.76
CA GLU A 26 -9.45 -76.44 -1.57
C GLU A 26 -9.62 -77.92 -1.19
N GLN A 27 -9.22 -78.81 -2.09
CA GLN A 27 -9.29 -80.26 -1.91
C GLN A 27 -8.15 -80.75 -1.03
N LYS A 28 -8.36 -80.73 0.29
CA LYS A 28 -7.46 -81.36 1.26
C LYS A 28 -7.83 -82.82 1.45
N GLN A 29 -6.99 -83.71 0.94
CA GLN A 29 -7.14 -85.14 1.21
C GLN A 29 -6.79 -85.43 2.68
N MET A 30 -7.54 -86.33 3.30
CA MET A 30 -7.17 -86.87 4.62
C MET A 30 -5.79 -87.55 4.51
N PRO A 31 -4.86 -87.33 5.46
CA PRO A 31 -3.55 -87.97 5.43
C PRO A 31 -3.67 -89.50 5.34
N ASP A 32 -2.81 -90.12 4.54
CA ASP A 32 -2.76 -91.58 4.40
C ASP A 32 -2.47 -92.25 5.76
N GLY A 33 -3.36 -93.17 6.16
CA GLY A 33 -3.20 -93.97 7.37
C GLY A 33 -4.29 -93.79 8.43
N LYS A 34 -4.01 -94.27 9.64
CA LYS A 34 -4.92 -94.15 10.80
C LYS A 34 -4.63 -92.84 11.52
N LEU A 35 -5.55 -91.88 11.47
CA LEU A 35 -5.52 -90.66 12.27
C LEU A 35 -5.80 -91.01 13.74
N PRO A 36 -4.82 -90.86 14.66
CA PRO A 36 -5.05 -91.06 16.08
C PRO A 36 -5.82 -89.86 16.65
N VAL A 37 -6.83 -90.12 17.48
CA VAL A 37 -7.50 -89.08 18.25
C VAL A 37 -6.79 -88.94 19.60
N ASP A 38 -6.24 -87.75 19.86
CA ASP A 38 -5.48 -87.48 21.07
C ASP A 38 -6.30 -86.91 22.22
N GLY A 39 -7.44 -86.32 21.93
CA GLY A 39 -8.36 -85.78 22.93
C GLY A 39 -9.70 -85.38 22.32
N PHE A 40 -10.63 -84.98 23.17
CA PHE A 40 -11.97 -84.61 22.76
C PHE A 40 -12.39 -83.25 23.35
N LEU A 41 -12.97 -82.39 22.52
CA LEU A 41 -13.80 -81.27 22.97
C LEU A 41 -15.26 -81.73 23.02
N LEU A 42 -15.85 -81.73 24.20
CA LEU A 42 -17.24 -82.08 24.44
C LEU A 42 -18.08 -80.80 24.45
N CYS A 43 -18.56 -80.40 23.29
CA CYS A 43 -19.31 -79.16 23.13
C CYS A 43 -20.74 -79.27 23.67
N VAL A 44 -21.16 -78.28 24.44
CA VAL A 44 -22.51 -78.12 24.98
C VAL A 44 -23.01 -76.75 24.56
N ASP A 45 -24.04 -76.72 23.71
CA ASP A 45 -24.79 -75.49 23.42
C ASP A 45 -25.58 -75.09 24.68
N VAL A 46 -25.32 -73.88 25.20
CA VAL A 46 -26.01 -73.34 26.39
C VAL A 46 -27.01 -72.23 26.04
N SER A 47 -27.26 -71.99 24.74
CA SER A 47 -28.23 -70.99 24.27
C SER A 47 -29.68 -71.50 24.32
N ARG A 48 -30.65 -70.59 24.12
CA ARG A 48 -32.05 -70.97 23.88
C ARG A 48 -32.23 -71.41 22.43
N GLY A 49 -31.91 -72.66 22.13
CA GLY A 49 -32.21 -73.25 20.82
C GLY A 49 -33.72 -73.38 20.59
N MET A 50 -34.21 -72.95 19.42
CA MET A 50 -35.58 -73.28 18.99
C MET A 50 -35.70 -74.81 18.88
N ASN A 51 -36.65 -75.40 19.61
CA ASN A 51 -36.98 -76.83 19.60
C ASN A 51 -35.92 -77.79 20.20
N ARG A 52 -35.11 -77.36 21.17
CA ARG A 52 -34.17 -78.24 21.88
C ARG A 52 -34.41 -78.23 23.39
N ASN A 53 -34.61 -79.41 23.98
CA ASN A 53 -34.67 -79.59 25.43
C ASN A 53 -33.25 -79.75 25.99
N PHE A 54 -32.82 -78.80 26.82
CA PHE A 54 -31.48 -78.83 27.42
C PHE A 54 -31.25 -80.07 28.31
N ASP A 55 -32.28 -80.56 29.01
CA ASP A 55 -32.15 -81.76 29.86
C ASP A 55 -31.88 -83.01 29.00
N GLU A 56 -32.46 -83.11 27.81
CA GLU A 56 -32.20 -84.19 26.85
C GLU A 56 -30.80 -84.08 26.26
N GLN A 57 -30.36 -82.86 25.93
CA GLN A 57 -28.99 -82.61 25.49
C GLN A 57 -28.00 -83.01 26.58
N LEU A 58 -28.23 -82.66 27.85
CA LEU A 58 -27.35 -83.01 28.95
C LEU A 58 -27.32 -84.53 29.21
N LYS A 59 -28.46 -85.21 29.06
CA LYS A 59 -28.53 -86.69 29.06
C LYS A 59 -27.67 -87.29 27.94
N PHE A 60 -27.78 -86.76 26.73
CA PHE A 60 -26.95 -87.18 25.59
C PHE A 60 -25.46 -86.95 25.85
N VAL A 61 -25.09 -85.75 26.32
CA VAL A 61 -23.71 -85.38 26.68
C VAL A 61 -23.15 -86.31 27.76
N SER A 62 -23.95 -86.65 28.78
CA SER A 62 -23.55 -87.60 29.83
C SER A 62 -23.28 -89.01 29.27
N ASN A 63 -24.16 -89.50 28.39
CA ASN A 63 -23.96 -90.78 27.72
C ASN A 63 -22.71 -90.77 26.84
N LEU A 64 -22.50 -89.68 26.09
CA LEU A 64 -21.32 -89.51 25.23
C LEU A 64 -20.03 -89.48 26.07
N TYR A 65 -19.99 -88.69 27.14
CA TYR A 65 -18.86 -88.64 28.07
C TYR A 65 -18.52 -90.03 28.62
N ASN A 66 -19.51 -90.81 29.04
CA ASN A 66 -19.27 -92.17 29.57
C ASN A 66 -18.62 -93.09 28.52
N GLN A 67 -18.89 -92.89 27.22
CA GLN A 67 -18.23 -93.62 26.14
C GLN A 67 -16.83 -93.08 25.83
N LEU A 68 -16.63 -91.76 25.93
CA LEU A 68 -15.32 -91.11 25.76
C LEU A 68 -14.36 -91.47 26.89
N ALA A 69 -14.83 -91.50 28.14
CA ALA A 69 -14.03 -91.83 29.32
C ALA A 69 -13.37 -93.21 29.22
N LYS A 70 -14.02 -94.18 28.58
CA LYS A 70 -13.46 -95.53 28.33
C LYS A 70 -12.20 -95.50 27.45
N THR A 71 -12.01 -94.46 26.65
CA THR A 71 -10.84 -94.31 25.76
C THR A 71 -9.57 -93.88 26.50
N LYS A 72 -9.70 -93.38 27.74
CA LYS A 72 -8.61 -92.78 28.53
C LYS A 72 -7.94 -91.56 27.89
N LYS A 73 -8.53 -91.00 26.82
CA LYS A 73 -8.07 -89.74 26.21
C LYS A 73 -8.63 -88.54 26.99
N PRO A 74 -7.91 -87.41 27.08
CA PRO A 74 -8.41 -86.20 27.71
C PRO A 74 -9.70 -85.69 27.07
N VAL A 75 -10.57 -85.11 27.91
CA VAL A 75 -11.82 -84.49 27.49
C VAL A 75 -11.90 -83.10 28.13
N VAL A 76 -12.30 -82.09 27.36
CA VAL A 76 -12.64 -80.74 27.85
C VAL A 76 -14.09 -80.46 27.50
N VAL A 77 -14.88 -80.01 28.46
CA VAL A 77 -16.25 -79.54 28.21
C VAL A 77 -16.17 -78.10 27.69
N VAL A 78 -16.79 -77.85 26.56
CA VAL A 78 -16.81 -76.52 25.93
C VAL A 78 -18.25 -76.03 25.91
N LEU A 79 -18.56 -75.04 26.74
CA LEU A 79 -19.87 -74.37 26.67
C LEU A 79 -19.82 -73.40 25.49
N THR A 80 -20.74 -73.56 24.56
CA THR A 80 -20.78 -72.79 23.30
C THR A 80 -21.96 -71.84 23.31
N LYS A 81 -21.81 -70.71 22.61
CA LYS A 81 -22.80 -69.62 22.53
C LYS A 81 -23.09 -68.95 23.87
N CYS A 82 -22.05 -68.77 24.69
CA CYS A 82 -22.17 -68.07 25.98
C CYS A 82 -22.59 -66.60 25.84
N ASP A 83 -22.50 -65.99 24.65
CA ASP A 83 -23.06 -64.67 24.33
C ASP A 83 -24.60 -64.63 24.40
N GLU A 84 -25.25 -65.76 24.16
CA GLU A 84 -26.72 -65.93 24.24
C GLU A 84 -27.09 -67.04 25.24
N GLY A 85 -26.17 -67.33 26.16
CA GLY A 85 -26.26 -68.45 27.10
C GLY A 85 -27.33 -68.24 28.16
N VAL A 86 -28.04 -69.31 28.52
CA VAL A 86 -28.96 -69.32 29.66
C VAL A 86 -28.19 -69.65 30.93
N GLU A 87 -28.26 -68.77 31.92
CA GLU A 87 -27.59 -68.93 33.23
C GLU A 87 -27.80 -70.32 33.85
N ARG A 88 -29.04 -70.81 33.82
CA ARG A 88 -29.38 -72.16 34.32
C ARG A 88 -28.62 -73.25 33.56
N TYR A 89 -28.56 -73.18 32.23
CA TYR A 89 -27.91 -74.20 31.40
C TYR A 89 -26.39 -74.22 31.63
N ILE A 90 -25.79 -73.03 31.76
CA ILE A 90 -24.38 -72.88 32.13
C ILE A 90 -24.11 -73.54 33.49
N ARG A 91 -24.92 -73.21 34.50
CA ARG A 91 -24.80 -73.80 35.84
C ARG A 91 -24.97 -75.31 35.85
N ASP A 92 -25.97 -75.83 35.14
CA ASP A 92 -26.27 -77.26 35.07
C ASP A 92 -25.15 -78.02 34.33
N ALA A 93 -24.52 -77.42 33.32
CA ALA A 93 -23.35 -77.97 32.63
C ALA A 93 -22.08 -77.96 33.49
N HIS A 94 -21.86 -76.91 34.29
CA HIS A 94 -20.79 -76.88 35.30
C HIS A 94 -20.99 -77.93 36.39
N ALA A 95 -22.23 -78.10 36.87
CA ALA A 95 -22.57 -79.15 37.84
C ALA A 95 -22.31 -80.56 37.26
N PHE A 96 -22.65 -80.78 35.99
CA PHE A 96 -22.30 -82.01 35.28
C PHE A 96 -20.79 -82.28 35.27
N ALA A 97 -19.98 -81.27 34.97
CA ALA A 97 -18.52 -81.42 34.92
C ALA A 97 -17.90 -81.63 36.30
N LEU A 98 -18.38 -80.93 37.33
CA LEU A 98 -17.93 -81.07 38.71
C LEU A 98 -18.17 -82.50 39.26
N GLY A 99 -19.25 -83.15 38.83
CA GLY A 99 -19.54 -84.54 39.16
C GLY A 99 -18.61 -85.58 38.50
N LYS A 100 -17.64 -85.16 37.68
CA LYS A 100 -16.69 -86.03 36.97
C LYS A 100 -15.25 -85.70 37.38
N LYS A 101 -14.39 -86.72 37.41
CA LYS A 101 -12.98 -86.55 37.81
C LYS A 101 -12.18 -85.80 36.72
N ASN A 102 -11.63 -84.63 37.08
CA ASN A 102 -10.70 -83.83 36.28
C ASN A 102 -11.26 -83.30 34.94
N LEU A 103 -12.56 -82.99 34.86
CA LEU A 103 -13.16 -82.43 33.65
C LEU A 103 -13.11 -80.89 33.68
N GLN A 104 -12.35 -80.29 32.78
CA GLN A 104 -12.26 -78.83 32.65
C GLN A 104 -13.41 -78.28 31.80
N VAL A 105 -13.95 -77.12 32.17
CA VAL A 105 -15.02 -76.43 31.46
C VAL A 105 -14.50 -75.10 30.92
N VAL A 106 -14.65 -74.87 29.62
CA VAL A 106 -14.32 -73.58 28.98
C VAL A 106 -15.57 -72.99 28.37
N GLU A 107 -15.92 -71.78 28.78
CA GLU A 107 -17.05 -71.02 28.24
C GLU A 107 -16.61 -70.21 27.04
N THR A 108 -17.30 -70.36 25.90
CA THR A 108 -16.88 -69.82 24.60
C THR A 108 -18.01 -69.13 23.85
N SER A 109 -17.64 -68.16 23.02
CA SER A 109 -18.50 -67.62 21.98
C SER A 109 -17.70 -67.50 20.69
N ALA A 110 -18.12 -68.22 19.65
CA ALA A 110 -17.53 -68.08 18.32
C ALA A 110 -17.88 -66.71 17.70
N ARG A 111 -19.09 -66.18 17.99
CA ARG A 111 -19.55 -64.89 17.48
C ARG A 111 -18.71 -63.73 18.01
N SER A 112 -18.41 -63.75 19.31
CA SER A 112 -17.62 -62.71 19.97
C SER A 112 -16.12 -63.04 20.01
N ASN A 113 -15.70 -64.16 19.40
CA ASN A 113 -14.35 -64.70 19.46
C ASN A 113 -13.78 -64.79 20.89
N VAL A 114 -14.59 -65.27 21.84
CA VAL A 114 -14.20 -65.39 23.24
C VAL A 114 -13.82 -66.83 23.56
N ASN A 115 -12.62 -67.03 24.11
CA ASN A 115 -12.09 -68.30 24.63
C ASN A 115 -12.07 -69.48 23.63
N VAL A 116 -12.28 -69.24 22.33
CA VAL A 116 -12.26 -70.32 21.31
C VAL A 116 -10.89 -70.99 21.30
N GLU A 117 -9.81 -70.22 21.18
CA GLU A 117 -8.43 -70.73 21.24
C GLU A 117 -8.08 -71.32 22.61
N LEU A 118 -8.64 -70.77 23.69
CA LEU A 118 -8.45 -71.29 25.05
C LEU A 118 -9.00 -72.71 25.18
N ALA A 119 -10.12 -73.04 24.55
CA ALA A 119 -10.68 -74.39 24.56
C ALA A 119 -9.73 -75.42 23.93
N PHE A 120 -9.15 -75.10 22.77
CA PHE A 120 -8.16 -75.96 22.11
C PHE A 120 -6.85 -76.04 22.90
N SER A 121 -6.33 -74.90 23.36
CA SER A 121 -5.10 -74.84 24.16
C SER A 121 -5.21 -75.63 25.46
N THR A 122 -6.38 -75.60 26.09
CA THR A 122 -6.68 -76.40 27.29
C THR A 122 -6.58 -77.90 26.97
N LEU A 123 -7.17 -78.35 25.85
CA LEU A 123 -7.08 -79.76 25.45
C LEU A 123 -5.63 -80.17 25.14
N VAL A 124 -4.89 -79.35 24.40
CA VAL A 124 -3.49 -79.61 24.04
C VAL A 124 -2.63 -79.78 25.29
N GLN A 125 -2.81 -78.94 26.31
CA GLN A 125 -2.08 -79.07 27.58
C GLN A 125 -2.47 -80.31 28.38
N LEU A 126 -3.70 -80.80 28.26
CA LEU A 126 -4.10 -82.06 28.89
C LEU A 126 -3.54 -83.30 28.16
N VAL A 127 -3.33 -83.19 26.84
CA VAL A 127 -2.66 -84.23 26.04
C VAL A 127 -1.16 -84.26 26.37
N ASP A 128 -0.51 -83.10 26.36
CA ASP A 128 0.90 -82.93 26.68
C ASP A 128 1.10 -82.56 28.15
N LYS A 129 1.15 -83.59 29.00
CA LYS A 129 1.29 -83.45 30.47
C LYS A 129 2.56 -82.70 30.93
N SER A 130 3.50 -82.41 30.03
CA SER A 130 4.69 -81.61 30.34
C SER A 130 4.40 -80.10 30.36
N ARG A 131 3.32 -79.66 29.71
CA ARG A 131 2.82 -78.29 29.72
C ARG A 131 1.85 -78.18 30.90
N GLY A 132 2.03 -77.18 31.76
CA GLY A 132 1.21 -76.99 32.97
C GLY A 132 -0.31 -76.86 32.69
N LYS A 133 -1.12 -76.70 33.73
CA LYS A 133 -2.59 -76.56 33.57
C LYS A 133 -2.96 -75.19 32.98
N ALA A 134 -3.89 -75.18 32.04
CA ALA A 134 -4.43 -73.95 31.46
C ALA A 134 -5.14 -73.11 32.52
N LYS A 135 -4.86 -71.81 32.54
CA LYS A 135 -5.66 -70.86 33.31
C LYS A 135 -6.97 -70.62 32.57
N ILE A 136 -8.06 -71.18 33.10
CA ILE A 136 -9.40 -70.97 32.56
C ILE A 136 -9.91 -69.61 33.05
N ILE A 137 -10.33 -68.76 32.11
CA ILE A 137 -10.88 -67.42 32.39
C ILE A 137 -12.41 -67.49 32.20
N PRO A 138 -13.22 -67.01 33.16
CA PRO A 138 -14.67 -66.94 33.01
C PRO A 138 -15.09 -66.13 31.79
N TYR A 139 -16.22 -66.46 31.18
CA TYR A 139 -16.67 -65.83 29.93
C TYR A 139 -16.73 -64.31 30.01
N PHE A 140 -17.32 -63.76 31.08
CA PHE A 140 -17.51 -62.31 31.19
C PHE A 140 -16.19 -61.53 31.30
N GLU A 141 -15.20 -62.09 32.00
CA GLU A 141 -13.87 -61.48 32.10
C GLU A 141 -13.15 -61.54 30.75
N ALA A 142 -13.20 -62.70 30.07
CA ALA A 142 -12.61 -62.87 28.74
C ALA A 142 -13.30 -61.98 27.69
N LEU A 143 -14.63 -61.83 27.75
CA LEU A 143 -15.39 -60.93 26.89
C LEU A 143 -14.99 -59.47 27.11
N LYS A 144 -14.77 -59.06 28.38
CA LYS A 144 -14.29 -57.72 28.71
C LYS A 144 -12.89 -57.47 28.12
N GLN A 145 -11.97 -58.42 28.28
CA GLN A 145 -10.61 -58.33 27.70
C GLN A 145 -10.66 -58.25 26.17
N GLN A 146 -11.47 -59.10 25.53
CA GLN A 146 -11.67 -59.10 24.08
C GLN A 146 -12.23 -57.76 23.58
N SER A 147 -13.23 -57.22 24.28
CA SER A 147 -13.83 -55.91 23.94
C SER A 147 -12.82 -54.76 24.08
N GLN A 148 -11.99 -54.79 25.12
CA GLN A 148 -10.92 -53.80 25.33
C GLN A 148 -9.85 -53.88 24.23
N GLN A 149 -9.48 -55.09 23.82
CA GLN A 149 -8.53 -55.30 22.73
C GLN A 149 -9.07 -54.75 21.40
N ILE A 150 -10.34 -55.02 21.09
CA ILE A 150 -11.00 -54.49 19.88
C ILE A 150 -11.06 -52.96 19.92
N ALA A 151 -11.41 -52.36 21.06
CA ALA A 151 -11.45 -50.91 21.22
C ALA A 151 -10.06 -50.28 21.00
N ALA A 152 -9.02 -50.82 21.64
CA ALA A 152 -7.66 -50.34 21.48
C ALA A 152 -7.14 -50.48 20.04
N ALA A 153 -7.47 -51.59 19.36
CA ALA A 153 -7.12 -51.78 17.95
C ALA A 153 -7.87 -50.80 17.04
N LYS A 154 -9.15 -50.53 17.33
CA LYS A 154 -9.96 -49.54 16.63
C LYS A 154 -9.34 -48.14 16.74
N ASP A 155 -9.00 -47.69 17.94
CA ASP A 155 -8.42 -46.35 18.16
C ASP A 155 -7.10 -46.18 17.39
N LYS A 156 -6.24 -47.20 17.42
CA LYS A 156 -4.98 -47.22 16.63
C LYS A 156 -5.23 -47.18 15.14
N TYR A 157 -6.24 -47.91 14.65
CA TYR A 157 -6.61 -47.89 13.24
C TYR A 157 -7.19 -46.54 12.81
N GLU A 158 -8.09 -45.94 13.60
CA GLU A 158 -8.62 -44.60 13.33
C GLU A 158 -7.49 -43.55 13.31
N TRP A 159 -6.52 -43.65 14.23
CA TRP A 159 -5.31 -42.83 14.20
C TRP A 159 -4.52 -43.02 12.89
N LEU A 160 -4.28 -44.26 12.45
CA LEU A 160 -3.60 -44.54 11.19
C LEU A 160 -4.36 -43.96 9.98
N VAL A 161 -5.69 -44.11 9.96
CA VAL A 161 -6.57 -43.54 8.93
C VAL A 161 -6.41 -42.02 8.89
N SER A 162 -6.46 -41.35 10.04
CA SER A 162 -6.30 -39.89 10.12
C SER A 162 -4.91 -39.41 9.65
N ARG A 163 -3.88 -40.25 9.81
CA ARG A 163 -2.50 -39.95 9.38
C ARG A 163 -2.32 -40.09 7.87
N ILE A 164 -2.90 -41.13 7.26
CA ILE A 164 -2.71 -41.43 5.83
C ILE A 164 -3.72 -40.67 4.95
N VAL A 165 -4.97 -40.58 5.39
CA VAL A 165 -6.08 -40.05 4.59
C VAL A 165 -6.27 -38.58 4.91
N LYS A 166 -5.76 -37.72 4.02
CA LYS A 166 -5.82 -36.25 4.16
C LYS A 166 -6.87 -35.58 3.27
N SER A 167 -7.32 -36.27 2.23
CA SER A 167 -8.31 -35.77 1.27
C SER A 167 -9.54 -36.67 1.26
N HIS A 168 -10.70 -36.06 1.03
CA HIS A 168 -11.97 -36.77 0.91
C HIS A 168 -12.14 -37.46 -0.46
N HIS A 169 -11.26 -37.19 -1.43
CA HIS A 169 -11.22 -37.90 -2.73
C HIS A 169 -10.49 -39.24 -2.67
N GLU A 170 -9.87 -39.58 -1.54
CA GLU A 170 -9.13 -40.83 -1.38
C GLU A 170 -10.05 -42.05 -1.50
N ALA A 171 -9.62 -43.05 -2.26
CA ALA A 171 -10.40 -44.25 -2.54
C ALA A 171 -9.90 -45.44 -1.72
N TRP A 172 -10.84 -46.24 -1.19
CA TRP A 172 -10.53 -47.40 -0.36
C TRP A 172 -9.48 -48.35 -0.96
N PRO A 173 -9.54 -48.78 -2.24
CA PRO A 173 -8.56 -49.71 -2.80
C PRO A 173 -7.11 -49.19 -2.73
N ASN A 174 -6.93 -47.88 -2.92
CA ASN A 174 -5.62 -47.24 -2.90
C ASN A 174 -5.10 -47.12 -1.47
N VAL A 175 -5.97 -46.67 -0.56
CA VAL A 175 -5.62 -46.44 0.85
C VAL A 175 -5.37 -47.74 1.59
N SER A 176 -6.23 -48.74 1.42
CA SER A 176 -6.08 -50.06 2.04
C SER A 176 -4.77 -50.75 1.64
N ARG A 177 -4.34 -50.63 0.37
CA ARG A 177 -3.02 -51.12 -0.07
C ARG A 177 -1.87 -50.41 0.64
N LYS A 178 -1.97 -49.08 0.82
CA LYS A 178 -0.97 -48.29 1.58
C LYS A 178 -0.94 -48.67 3.06
N MET A 179 -2.08 -49.05 3.64
CA MET A 179 -2.21 -49.46 5.05
C MET A 179 -1.84 -50.91 5.30
N GLN A 180 -1.84 -51.78 4.29
CA GLN A 180 -1.56 -53.21 4.41
C GLN A 180 -0.32 -53.56 5.25
N PRO A 181 0.85 -52.89 5.11
CA PRO A 181 2.03 -53.24 5.91
C PRO A 181 1.96 -52.75 7.36
N ALA A 182 1.01 -51.89 7.73
CA ALA A 182 0.92 -51.31 9.05
C ALA A 182 0.28 -52.29 10.06
N PRO A 183 0.90 -52.53 11.23
CA PRO A 183 0.36 -53.46 12.23
C PRO A 183 -1.02 -53.02 12.73
N GLU A 184 -1.28 -51.72 12.85
CA GLU A 184 -2.58 -51.19 13.31
C GLU A 184 -3.73 -51.61 12.37
N PHE A 185 -3.45 -51.67 11.06
CA PHE A 185 -4.42 -52.15 10.07
C PHE A 185 -4.60 -53.66 10.15
N GLN A 186 -3.49 -54.41 10.20
CA GLN A 186 -3.52 -55.88 10.27
C GLN A 186 -4.25 -56.37 11.52
N ASP A 187 -3.96 -55.79 12.69
CA ASP A 187 -4.56 -56.13 13.97
C ASP A 187 -6.08 -55.89 13.95
N TYR A 188 -6.51 -54.72 13.48
CA TYR A 188 -7.94 -54.39 13.43
C TYR A 188 -8.69 -55.26 12.41
N VAL A 189 -8.11 -55.51 11.23
CA VAL A 189 -8.71 -56.40 10.23
C VAL A 189 -8.80 -57.83 10.72
N TYR A 190 -7.79 -58.32 11.46
CA TYR A 190 -7.82 -59.64 12.08
C TYR A 190 -8.96 -59.77 13.09
N LEU A 191 -9.17 -58.75 13.93
CA LEU A 191 -10.20 -58.78 14.98
C LEU A 191 -11.62 -58.55 14.46
N GLU A 192 -11.81 -57.62 13.52
CA GLU A 192 -13.12 -57.06 13.15
C GLU A 192 -13.46 -57.21 11.66
N GLY A 193 -12.50 -57.62 10.84
CA GLY A 193 -12.67 -57.85 9.41
C GLY A 193 -12.54 -56.58 8.55
N THR A 194 -12.17 -56.80 7.28
CA THR A 194 -12.03 -55.73 6.28
C THR A 194 -13.31 -54.88 6.07
N PRO A 195 -14.55 -55.41 6.14
CA PRO A 195 -15.75 -54.60 5.98
C PRO A 195 -15.91 -53.50 7.04
N LYS A 196 -15.60 -53.79 8.31
CA LYS A 196 -15.65 -52.80 9.39
C LYS A 196 -14.53 -51.77 9.25
N ALA A 197 -13.33 -52.20 8.86
CA ALA A 197 -12.23 -51.29 8.53
C ALA A 197 -12.60 -50.30 7.40
N LYS A 198 -13.22 -50.79 6.32
CA LYS A 198 -13.71 -49.96 5.21
C LYS A 198 -14.78 -48.97 5.69
N LYS A 199 -15.69 -49.39 6.57
CA LYS A 199 -16.73 -48.51 7.12
C LYS A 199 -16.14 -47.32 7.87
N LEU A 200 -15.18 -47.55 8.77
CA LEU A 200 -14.51 -46.46 9.51
C LEU A 200 -13.74 -45.52 8.59
N PHE A 201 -13.07 -46.06 7.57
CA PHE A 201 -12.44 -45.25 6.53
C PHE A 201 -13.46 -44.33 5.82
N LEU A 202 -14.59 -44.89 5.37
CA LEU A 202 -15.63 -44.09 4.70
C LEU A 202 -16.23 -43.03 5.61
N GLN A 203 -16.39 -43.31 6.91
CA GLN A 203 -16.82 -42.32 7.90
C GLN A 203 -15.81 -41.18 8.03
N HIS A 204 -14.51 -41.48 8.05
CA HIS A 204 -13.46 -40.47 8.08
C HIS A 204 -13.43 -39.63 6.80
N VAL A 205 -13.56 -40.25 5.62
CA VAL A 205 -13.65 -39.55 4.34
C VAL A 205 -14.86 -38.61 4.31
N GLN A 206 -16.02 -39.07 4.78
CA GLN A 206 -17.22 -38.23 4.86
C GLN A 206 -17.01 -37.05 5.81
N ARG A 207 -16.34 -37.25 6.96
CA ARG A 207 -15.97 -36.15 7.87
C ARG A 207 -15.08 -35.12 7.18
N LEU A 208 -14.06 -35.56 6.44
CA LEU A 208 -13.19 -34.66 5.67
C LEU A 208 -13.96 -33.85 4.61
N LYS A 209 -14.96 -34.47 3.94
CA LYS A 209 -15.83 -33.76 2.99
C LYS A 209 -16.64 -32.66 3.69
N GLN A 210 -17.24 -32.96 4.84
CA GLN A 210 -17.99 -31.98 5.62
C GLN A 210 -17.11 -30.82 6.10
N GLU A 211 -15.89 -31.11 6.57
CA GLU A 211 -14.92 -30.08 6.95
C GLU A 211 -14.47 -29.22 5.77
N HIS A 212 -14.44 -29.78 4.56
CA HIS A 212 -14.13 -29.01 3.35
C HIS A 212 -15.27 -28.06 2.97
N ILE A 213 -16.51 -28.56 2.97
CA ILE A 213 -17.72 -27.78 2.73
C ILE A 213 -17.79 -26.61 3.72
N GLU A 214 -17.60 -26.87 5.02
CA GLU A 214 -17.69 -25.83 6.03
C GLU A 214 -16.60 -24.77 5.89
N ARG A 215 -15.37 -25.17 5.50
CA ARG A 215 -14.31 -24.21 5.16
C ARG A 215 -14.69 -23.32 3.97
N ARG A 216 -15.25 -23.90 2.91
CA ARG A 216 -15.71 -23.14 1.73
C ARG A 216 -16.84 -22.19 2.09
N ARG A 217 -17.85 -22.68 2.83
CA ARG A 217 -18.97 -21.88 3.33
C ARG A 217 -18.49 -20.66 4.11
N LYS A 218 -17.55 -20.85 5.04
CA LYS A 218 -16.96 -19.76 5.82
C LYS A 218 -16.23 -18.74 4.94
N ALA A 219 -15.49 -19.20 3.92
CA ALA A 219 -14.81 -18.32 2.99
C ALA A 219 -15.80 -17.44 2.19
N TYR A 220 -16.88 -18.04 1.67
CA TYR A 220 -17.91 -17.29 0.95
C TYR A 220 -18.65 -16.28 1.83
N LEU A 221 -19.01 -16.67 3.05
CA LEU A 221 -19.66 -15.76 3.99
C LEU A 221 -18.74 -14.59 4.40
N ALA A 222 -17.41 -14.82 4.46
CA ALA A 222 -16.45 -13.73 4.69
C ALA A 222 -16.31 -12.79 3.48
N LEU A 223 -16.52 -13.29 2.27
CA LEU A 223 -16.49 -12.51 1.03
C LEU A 223 -17.79 -11.72 0.79
N LEU A 224 -18.92 -12.22 1.29
CA LEU A 224 -20.25 -11.66 1.04
C LEU A 224 -20.38 -10.16 1.36
N PRO A 225 -19.89 -9.63 2.49
CA PRO A 225 -19.97 -8.19 2.76
C PRO A 225 -19.27 -7.34 1.69
N GLN A 226 -18.13 -7.80 1.16
CA GLN A 226 -17.39 -7.09 0.11
C GLN A 226 -18.17 -7.11 -1.22
N ALA A 227 -18.83 -8.23 -1.52
CA ALA A 227 -19.70 -8.33 -2.68
C ALA A 227 -20.90 -7.38 -2.55
N LEU A 228 -21.52 -7.29 -1.37
CA LEU A 228 -22.63 -6.38 -1.11
C LEU A 228 -22.19 -4.92 -1.20
N ASP A 229 -21.04 -4.55 -0.61
CA ASP A 229 -20.45 -3.20 -0.72
C ASP A 229 -20.19 -2.81 -2.19
N ALA A 230 -19.75 -3.75 -3.02
CA ALA A 230 -19.46 -3.48 -4.43
C ALA A 230 -20.72 -3.38 -5.30
N LEU A 231 -21.75 -4.18 -5.03
CA LEU A 231 -22.95 -4.26 -5.87
C LEU A 231 -24.04 -3.29 -5.43
N VAL A 232 -24.15 -3.02 -4.13
CA VAL A 232 -25.17 -2.15 -3.52
C VAL A 232 -24.53 -1.32 -2.39
N PRO A 233 -23.81 -0.24 -2.75
CA PRO A 233 -23.06 0.59 -1.79
C PRO A 233 -23.92 1.57 -0.99
N ASP A 234 -25.21 1.73 -1.33
CA ASP A 234 -26.11 2.68 -0.70
C ASP A 234 -27.55 2.13 -0.62
N LEU A 235 -28.41 2.89 0.07
CA LEU A 235 -29.78 2.48 0.37
C LEU A 235 -30.79 2.77 -0.75
N ASP A 236 -30.41 3.48 -1.81
CA ASP A 236 -31.38 4.08 -2.74
C ASP A 236 -32.22 3.04 -3.49
N GLU A 237 -31.64 1.89 -3.79
CA GLU A 237 -32.31 0.81 -4.51
C GLU A 237 -32.80 -0.34 -3.61
N ILE A 238 -32.38 -0.40 -2.34
CA ILE A 238 -32.49 -1.63 -1.53
C ILE A 238 -33.27 -1.50 -0.21
N ASP A 239 -33.40 -0.31 0.38
CA ASP A 239 -33.92 -0.12 1.75
C ASP A 239 -35.36 -0.65 1.97
N HIS A 240 -36.18 -0.69 0.92
CA HIS A 240 -37.58 -1.14 0.99
C HIS A 240 -37.82 -2.49 0.28
N LEU A 241 -36.77 -3.13 -0.23
CA LEU A 241 -36.92 -4.39 -0.94
C LEU A 241 -36.97 -5.56 0.03
N SER A 242 -37.87 -6.50 -0.23
CA SER A 242 -37.79 -7.82 0.39
C SER A 242 -36.54 -8.55 -0.11
N ARG A 243 -35.99 -9.46 0.69
CA ARG A 243 -34.81 -10.27 0.35
C ARG A 243 -34.89 -10.91 -1.05
N ALA A 244 -36.03 -11.51 -1.39
CA ALA A 244 -36.22 -12.12 -2.70
C ALA A 244 -36.13 -11.10 -3.87
N LYS A 245 -36.55 -9.85 -3.65
CA LYS A 245 -36.39 -8.78 -4.65
C LYS A 245 -34.96 -8.24 -4.67
N ALA A 246 -34.31 -8.15 -3.51
CA ALA A 246 -32.91 -7.76 -3.41
C ALA A 246 -31.98 -8.74 -4.13
N VAL A 247 -32.22 -10.06 -4.02
CA VAL A 247 -31.46 -11.07 -4.77
C VAL A 247 -31.62 -10.87 -6.29
N LYS A 248 -32.85 -10.64 -6.78
CA LYS A 248 -33.09 -10.33 -8.20
C LYS A 248 -32.42 -9.02 -8.64
N LEU A 249 -32.36 -8.03 -7.76
CA LEU A 249 -31.63 -6.79 -8.02
C LEU A 249 -30.13 -7.06 -8.15
N LEU A 250 -29.56 -7.86 -7.25
CA LEU A 250 -28.15 -8.26 -7.31
C LEU A 250 -27.83 -8.97 -8.63
N GLU A 251 -28.65 -9.93 -9.06
CA GLU A 251 -28.50 -10.63 -10.34
C GLU A 251 -28.48 -9.69 -11.56
N ALA A 252 -29.20 -8.56 -11.49
CA ALA A 252 -29.26 -7.58 -12.56
C ALA A 252 -28.05 -6.61 -12.60
N LYS A 253 -27.17 -6.62 -11.59
CA LYS A 253 -26.01 -5.74 -11.53
C LYS A 253 -24.93 -6.18 -12.53
N PRO A 254 -24.25 -5.23 -13.20
CA PRO A 254 -23.25 -5.55 -14.23
C PRO A 254 -22.08 -6.39 -13.69
N ASP A 255 -21.68 -6.16 -12.45
CA ASP A 255 -20.57 -6.86 -11.80
C ASP A 255 -21.01 -8.12 -11.02
N PHE A 256 -22.27 -8.55 -11.14
CA PHE A 256 -22.79 -9.70 -10.39
C PHE A 256 -21.93 -10.96 -10.59
N LEU A 257 -21.61 -11.29 -11.85
CA LEU A 257 -20.85 -12.50 -12.20
C LEU A 257 -19.39 -12.48 -11.74
N LYS A 258 -18.87 -11.33 -11.30
CA LYS A 258 -17.56 -11.22 -10.66
C LYS A 258 -17.57 -11.78 -9.24
N TRP A 259 -18.71 -11.66 -8.56
CA TRP A 259 -18.86 -12.01 -7.15
C TRP A 259 -19.65 -13.30 -6.93
N PHE A 260 -20.63 -13.57 -7.79
CA PHE A 260 -21.56 -14.69 -7.63
C PHE A 260 -21.49 -15.68 -8.80
N VAL A 261 -21.83 -16.92 -8.49
CA VAL A 261 -22.04 -18.00 -9.46
C VAL A 261 -23.44 -18.58 -9.29
N VAL A 262 -24.15 -18.76 -10.40
CA VAL A 262 -25.45 -19.44 -10.43
C VAL A 262 -25.20 -20.87 -10.87
N LEU A 263 -25.53 -21.83 -10.01
CA LEU A 263 -25.37 -23.25 -10.29
C LEU A 263 -26.67 -23.83 -10.86
N GLU A 264 -26.56 -24.81 -11.76
CA GLU A 264 -27.71 -25.51 -12.33
C GLU A 264 -28.41 -26.41 -11.29
N GLU A 265 -27.62 -26.95 -10.34
CA GLU A 265 -28.08 -27.80 -9.26
C GLU A 265 -27.87 -27.12 -7.90
N THR A 266 -28.84 -27.27 -7.00
CA THR A 266 -28.81 -26.75 -5.63
C THR A 266 -29.18 -27.86 -4.64
N PRO A 267 -28.62 -27.89 -3.41
CA PRO A 267 -27.71 -26.90 -2.84
C PRO A 267 -26.27 -27.05 -3.33
N TRP A 268 -25.51 -25.96 -3.36
CA TRP A 268 -24.13 -25.92 -3.86
C TRP A 268 -23.22 -26.93 -3.17
N ASP A 269 -23.47 -27.23 -1.89
CA ASP A 269 -22.68 -28.17 -1.08
C ASP A 269 -22.92 -29.65 -1.41
N ALA A 270 -23.90 -29.94 -2.26
CA ALA A 270 -24.12 -31.25 -2.86
C ALA A 270 -23.52 -31.39 -4.27
N THR A 271 -23.04 -30.30 -4.87
CA THR A 271 -22.52 -30.27 -6.24
C THR A 271 -20.99 -30.40 -6.31
N GLY A 272 -20.46 -30.58 -7.53
CA GLY A 272 -19.01 -30.54 -7.78
C GLY A 272 -18.36 -29.18 -7.51
N HIS A 273 -19.15 -28.11 -7.33
CA HIS A 273 -18.62 -26.77 -7.05
C HIS A 273 -17.86 -26.68 -5.70
N VAL A 274 -18.13 -27.60 -4.78
CA VAL A 274 -17.39 -27.72 -3.52
C VAL A 274 -15.88 -27.87 -3.77
N ASP A 275 -15.52 -28.63 -4.80
CA ASP A 275 -14.15 -29.01 -5.11
C ASP A 275 -13.48 -28.08 -6.15
N ASP A 276 -14.25 -27.13 -6.70
CA ASP A 276 -13.79 -26.10 -7.64
C ASP A 276 -13.07 -24.96 -6.89
N VAL A 277 -11.85 -25.24 -6.43
CA VAL A 277 -11.06 -24.31 -5.61
C VAL A 277 -10.66 -23.02 -6.33
N ASP A 278 -10.59 -23.04 -7.67
CA ASP A 278 -10.20 -21.88 -8.48
C ASP A 278 -11.34 -20.86 -8.60
N ASN A 279 -12.59 -21.32 -8.43
CA ASN A 279 -13.77 -20.45 -8.44
C ASN A 279 -14.09 -19.99 -7.01
N GLU A 280 -13.71 -18.74 -6.71
CA GLU A 280 -13.93 -18.09 -5.42
C GLU A 280 -15.30 -17.39 -5.31
N ARG A 281 -16.09 -17.41 -6.40
CA ARG A 281 -17.39 -16.75 -6.44
C ARG A 281 -18.39 -17.43 -5.51
N ILE A 282 -19.25 -16.61 -4.91
CA ILE A 282 -20.26 -17.03 -3.95
C ILE A 282 -21.40 -17.75 -4.69
N PRO A 283 -21.76 -18.99 -4.33
CA PRO A 283 -22.94 -19.64 -4.87
C PRO A 283 -24.20 -18.85 -4.52
N LEU A 284 -25.05 -18.57 -5.51
CA LEU A 284 -26.24 -17.73 -5.31
C LEU A 284 -27.19 -18.29 -4.25
N ASP A 285 -27.36 -19.61 -4.21
CA ASP A 285 -28.19 -20.31 -3.23
C ASP A 285 -27.65 -20.23 -1.79
N LEU A 286 -26.37 -19.86 -1.59
CA LEU A 286 -25.85 -19.52 -0.26
C LEU A 286 -26.60 -18.31 0.34
N LEU A 287 -27.09 -17.39 -0.51
CA LEU A 287 -27.88 -16.25 -0.08
C LEU A 287 -29.22 -16.63 0.53
N GLU A 288 -29.67 -17.89 0.43
CA GLU A 288 -30.88 -18.39 1.09
C GLU A 288 -30.63 -18.86 2.53
N THR A 289 -29.35 -19.01 2.93
CA THR A 289 -29.00 -19.46 4.29
C THR A 289 -29.24 -18.39 5.36
N PRO A 290 -29.56 -18.76 6.62
CA PRO A 290 -29.72 -17.80 7.72
C PRO A 290 -28.45 -17.00 8.02
N ALA A 291 -27.27 -17.58 7.78
CA ALA A 291 -26.00 -16.88 8.00
C ALA A 291 -25.78 -15.76 6.99
N ALA A 292 -26.13 -15.97 5.72
CA ALA A 292 -26.08 -14.93 4.70
C ALA A 292 -27.12 -13.83 4.95
N GLU A 293 -28.30 -14.19 5.46
CA GLU A 293 -29.34 -13.23 5.86
C GLU A 293 -28.87 -12.28 6.95
N GLN A 294 -28.20 -12.79 8.00
CA GLN A 294 -27.64 -11.95 9.05
C GLN A 294 -26.61 -10.95 8.52
N LEU A 295 -25.76 -11.38 7.58
CA LEU A 295 -24.78 -10.50 6.94
C LEU A 295 -25.46 -9.44 6.06
N TYR A 296 -26.53 -9.81 5.37
CA TYR A 296 -27.32 -8.87 4.58
C TYR A 296 -28.01 -7.82 5.44
N GLU A 297 -28.65 -8.21 6.54
CA GLU A 297 -29.27 -7.25 7.48
C GLU A 297 -28.21 -6.36 8.15
N ALA A 298 -27.06 -6.91 8.52
CA ALA A 298 -25.94 -6.13 9.02
C ALA A 298 -25.42 -5.10 7.99
N HIS A 299 -25.43 -5.45 6.70
CA HIS A 299 -25.10 -4.53 5.61
C HIS A 299 -26.12 -3.40 5.51
N LEU A 300 -27.43 -3.70 5.56
CA LEU A 300 -28.46 -2.66 5.54
C LEU A 300 -28.33 -1.70 6.73
N GLU A 301 -28.07 -2.22 7.93
CA GLU A 301 -27.90 -1.39 9.12
C GLU A 301 -26.65 -0.51 9.03
N LYS A 302 -25.53 -1.06 8.54
CA LYS A 302 -24.31 -0.29 8.24
C LYS A 302 -24.63 0.89 7.30
N LEU A 303 -25.37 0.66 6.22
CA LEU A 303 -25.73 1.70 5.26
C LEU A 303 -26.69 2.74 5.85
N ARG A 304 -27.64 2.34 6.71
CA ARG A 304 -28.54 3.25 7.44
C ARG A 304 -27.76 4.16 8.36
N ASP A 305 -26.83 3.60 9.11
CA ASP A 305 -25.93 4.37 9.97
C ASP A 305 -25.08 5.35 9.17
N GLU A 306 -24.51 4.92 8.04
CA GLU A 306 -23.70 5.78 7.17
C GLU A 306 -24.50 6.95 6.60
N ARG A 307 -25.73 6.70 6.13
CA ARG A 307 -26.67 7.74 5.69
C ARG A 307 -26.97 8.72 6.82
N LYS A 308 -27.30 8.20 8.01
CA LYS A 308 -27.60 9.03 9.17
C LYS A 308 -26.41 9.88 9.61
N ARG A 309 -25.19 9.32 9.65
CA ARG A 309 -23.96 10.10 9.91
C ARG A 309 -23.74 11.18 8.86
N ALA A 310 -24.01 10.89 7.58
CA ALA A 310 -23.88 11.88 6.51
C ALA A 310 -24.89 13.03 6.67
N GLU A 311 -26.13 12.72 7.04
CA GLU A 311 -27.16 13.70 7.38
C GLU A 311 -26.76 14.56 8.58
N MET A 312 -26.27 13.94 9.67
CA MET A 312 -25.83 14.68 10.86
C MET A 312 -24.63 15.58 10.56
N ARG A 313 -23.68 15.14 9.72
CA ARG A 313 -22.59 16.01 9.23
C ARG A 313 -23.11 17.22 8.47
N ARG A 314 -24.17 17.05 7.67
CA ARG A 314 -24.80 18.15 6.91
C ARG A 314 -25.53 19.11 7.84
N ALA A 315 -26.40 18.57 8.70
CA ALA A 315 -27.15 19.35 9.67
C ALA A 315 -26.25 20.11 10.65
N PHE A 316 -25.12 19.51 11.06
CA PHE A 316 -24.13 20.19 11.90
C PHE A 316 -23.50 21.39 11.19
N ARG A 317 -23.15 21.27 9.90
CA ARG A 317 -22.67 22.41 9.09
C ARG A 317 -23.72 23.51 8.96
N GLU A 318 -24.96 23.15 8.63
CA GLU A 318 -26.07 24.10 8.52
C GLU A 318 -26.33 24.81 9.86
N ASN A 319 -26.21 24.10 11.00
CA ASN A 319 -26.33 24.69 12.33
C ASN A 319 -25.18 25.66 12.63
N LEU A 320 -23.96 25.37 12.22
CA LEU A 320 -22.84 26.30 12.35
C LEU A 320 -23.05 27.57 11.51
N GLU A 321 -23.45 27.43 10.26
CA GLU A 321 -23.67 28.54 9.33
C GLU A 321 -24.83 29.46 9.75
N SER A 322 -25.88 28.91 10.34
CA SER A 322 -27.06 29.67 10.77
C SER A 322 -26.92 30.28 12.18
N SER A 323 -25.93 29.85 12.97
CA SER A 323 -25.82 30.24 14.37
C SER A 323 -25.13 31.59 14.56
N PRO A 324 -25.80 32.59 15.19
CA PRO A 324 -25.17 33.88 15.52
C PRO A 324 -24.13 33.75 16.64
N PHE A 325 -24.09 32.61 17.33
CA PHE A 325 -23.16 32.38 18.43
C PHE A 325 -21.79 31.91 17.96
N VAL A 326 -21.59 31.64 16.67
CA VAL A 326 -20.31 31.27 16.07
C VAL A 326 -19.72 32.50 15.40
N THR A 327 -18.67 33.05 15.97
CA THR A 327 -18.00 34.26 15.46
C THR A 327 -16.52 33.99 15.16
N PRO A 328 -15.87 34.78 14.29
CA PRO A 328 -14.46 34.59 13.96
C PRO A 328 -13.55 34.53 15.19
N GLY A 329 -12.74 33.48 15.28
CA GLY A 329 -11.80 33.27 16.40
C GLY A 329 -12.44 32.78 17.70
N LYS A 330 -13.73 32.40 17.70
CA LYS A 330 -14.36 31.83 18.90
C LYS A 330 -13.87 30.39 19.14
N PRO A 331 -13.35 30.07 20.33
CA PRO A 331 -12.93 28.71 20.65
C PRO A 331 -14.14 27.76 20.76
N TRP A 332 -13.93 26.49 20.46
CA TRP A 332 -14.99 25.48 20.44
C TRP A 332 -15.67 25.33 21.80
N GLU A 333 -14.90 25.42 22.89
CA GLU A 333 -15.35 25.25 24.27
C GLU A 333 -16.47 26.24 24.64
N GLU A 334 -16.44 27.43 24.04
CA GLU A 334 -17.46 28.47 24.21
C GLU A 334 -18.64 28.35 23.23
N ALA A 335 -18.43 27.73 22.07
CA ALA A 335 -19.46 27.58 21.04
C ALA A 335 -20.31 26.32 21.25
N ARG A 336 -19.72 25.25 21.79
CA ARG A 336 -20.32 23.91 21.86
C ARG A 336 -21.69 23.87 22.55
N SER A 337 -21.92 24.70 23.57
CA SER A 337 -23.18 24.73 24.31
C SER A 337 -24.36 25.27 23.49
N PHE A 338 -24.07 25.99 22.40
CA PHE A 338 -25.09 26.57 21.51
C PHE A 338 -25.30 25.74 20.23
N ILE A 339 -24.35 24.89 19.88
CA ILE A 339 -24.35 24.12 18.62
C ILE A 339 -24.63 22.64 18.84
N MET A 340 -24.06 22.04 19.89
CA MET A 340 -24.19 20.61 20.11
C MET A 340 -25.54 20.24 20.71
N ASN A 341 -26.10 19.13 20.24
CA ASN A 341 -27.29 18.49 20.77
C ASN A 341 -27.04 16.98 20.93
N GLU A 342 -27.99 16.25 21.53
CA GLU A 342 -27.86 14.81 21.79
C GLU A 342 -27.65 13.99 20.51
N ASP A 343 -28.34 14.35 19.43
CA ASP A 343 -28.20 13.66 18.14
C ASP A 343 -26.79 13.81 17.55
N PHE A 344 -26.17 14.99 17.64
CA PHE A 344 -24.80 15.19 17.17
C PHE A 344 -23.80 14.40 18.01
N TYR A 345 -23.98 14.32 19.34
CA TYR A 345 -23.10 13.49 20.17
C TYR A 345 -23.25 11.99 19.90
N LEU A 346 -24.45 11.55 19.54
CA LEU A 346 -24.72 10.14 19.25
C LEU A 346 -24.09 9.72 17.91
N TRP A 347 -24.12 10.59 16.89
CA TRP A 347 -23.79 10.23 15.51
C TRP A 347 -22.46 10.80 14.99
N LEU A 348 -21.86 11.79 15.66
CA LEU A 348 -20.60 12.41 15.25
C LEU A 348 -19.53 12.23 16.33
N GLU A 349 -18.40 11.69 15.93
CA GLU A 349 -17.22 11.58 16.79
C GLU A 349 -16.50 12.93 16.95
N GLU A 350 -15.82 13.12 18.07
CA GLU A 350 -15.09 14.35 18.40
C GLU A 350 -14.15 14.85 17.30
N PRO A 351 -13.28 14.02 16.70
CA PRO A 351 -12.41 14.47 15.63
C PRO A 351 -13.18 15.01 14.42
N VAL A 352 -14.36 14.44 14.14
CA VAL A 352 -15.18 14.80 12.97
C VAL A 352 -15.80 16.18 13.14
N TYR A 353 -16.49 16.42 14.26
CA TYR A 353 -17.11 17.74 14.47
C TYR A 353 -16.07 18.82 14.82
N MET A 354 -14.92 18.47 15.41
CA MET A 354 -13.78 19.39 15.53
C MET A 354 -13.23 19.84 14.18
N ASP A 355 -13.03 18.90 13.24
CA ASP A 355 -12.55 19.21 11.89
C ASP A 355 -13.55 20.09 11.14
N ILE A 356 -14.84 19.78 11.23
CA ILE A 356 -15.90 20.61 10.61
C ILE A 356 -15.90 22.02 11.22
N TYR A 357 -15.84 22.14 12.54
CA TYR A 357 -15.80 23.45 13.22
C TYR A 357 -14.55 24.24 12.85
N GLY A 358 -13.38 23.59 12.83
CA GLY A 358 -12.11 24.24 12.46
C GLY A 358 -12.10 24.76 11.02
N LYS A 359 -12.63 23.98 10.07
CA LYS A 359 -12.80 24.41 8.68
C LYS A 359 -13.75 25.59 8.56
N HIS A 360 -14.87 25.55 9.27
CA HIS A 360 -15.83 26.65 9.27
C HIS A 360 -15.26 27.92 9.93
N GLN A 361 -14.57 27.79 11.07
CA GLN A 361 -13.86 28.91 11.71
C GLN A 361 -12.83 29.53 10.77
N LYS A 362 -12.05 28.72 10.05
CA LYS A 362 -11.09 29.25 9.07
C LYS A 362 -11.79 30.10 8.01
N GLN A 363 -12.90 29.63 7.45
CA GLN A 363 -13.68 30.38 6.46
C GLN A 363 -14.23 31.70 7.03
N LEU A 364 -14.78 31.69 8.25
CA LEU A 364 -15.26 32.90 8.92
C LEU A 364 -14.13 33.91 9.16
N ILE A 365 -12.95 33.43 9.59
CA ILE A 365 -11.78 34.27 9.84
C ILE A 365 -11.24 34.87 8.54
N ASP A 366 -11.10 34.07 7.49
CA ASP A 366 -10.59 34.54 6.20
C ASP A 366 -11.54 35.61 5.62
N LYS A 367 -12.85 35.37 5.65
CA LYS A 367 -13.85 36.37 5.24
C LYS A 367 -13.80 37.64 6.10
N ALA A 368 -13.72 37.52 7.43
CA ALA A 368 -13.63 38.69 8.30
C ALA A 368 -12.35 39.51 8.09
N LYS A 369 -11.26 38.87 7.67
CA LYS A 369 -10.01 39.55 7.29
C LYS A 369 -10.15 40.29 5.97
N GLU A 370 -10.83 39.71 4.98
CA GLU A 370 -11.15 40.38 3.71
C GLU A 370 -12.03 41.61 3.96
N ASP A 371 -13.14 41.44 4.69
CA ASP A 371 -14.05 42.53 5.06
C ASP A 371 -13.29 43.64 5.83
N PHE A 372 -12.36 43.27 6.73
CA PHE A 372 -11.54 44.24 7.46
C PHE A 372 -10.53 44.94 6.56
N GLN A 373 -9.94 44.27 5.57
CA GLN A 373 -9.05 44.92 4.60
C GLN A 373 -9.78 45.94 3.74
N GLU A 374 -11.03 45.63 3.33
CA GLU A 374 -11.88 46.60 2.64
C GLU A 374 -12.18 47.82 3.53
N LEU A 375 -12.50 47.60 4.81
CA LEU A 375 -12.68 48.69 5.77
C LEU A 375 -11.43 49.59 5.87
N LEU A 376 -10.23 49.00 5.91
CA LEU A 376 -8.99 49.78 5.96
C LEU A 376 -8.81 50.65 4.71
N LEU A 377 -9.17 50.14 3.53
CA LEU A 377 -9.14 50.89 2.27
C LEU A 377 -10.16 52.03 2.24
N GLU A 378 -11.38 51.79 2.74
CA GLU A 378 -12.42 52.82 2.87
C GLU A 378 -11.97 53.98 3.77
N TYR A 379 -11.24 53.67 4.84
CA TYR A 379 -10.67 54.64 5.78
C TYR A 379 -9.21 54.98 5.47
N SER A 380 -8.79 54.91 4.20
CA SER A 380 -7.40 55.18 3.78
C SER A 380 -6.86 56.53 4.28
N GLU A 381 -7.73 57.53 4.43
CA GLU A 381 -7.38 58.85 4.97
C GLU A 381 -6.76 58.81 6.37
N LEU A 382 -7.18 57.85 7.18
CA LEU A 382 -6.72 57.64 8.55
C LEU A 382 -5.22 57.31 8.62
N PHE A 383 -4.64 56.83 7.51
CA PHE A 383 -3.28 56.32 7.44
C PHE A 383 -2.30 57.30 6.78
N TYR A 384 -2.74 58.46 6.31
CA TYR A 384 -1.86 59.55 5.90
C TYR A 384 -1.22 60.23 7.14
N GLU A 385 -0.10 60.93 6.95
CA GLU A 385 0.65 61.70 7.99
C GLU A 385 1.54 60.91 8.96
N LEU A 386 2.17 59.81 8.54
CA LEU A 386 3.28 59.17 9.27
C LEU A 386 4.63 59.69 8.76
N GLU A 387 5.64 59.69 9.63
CA GLU A 387 7.03 60.01 9.28
C GLU A 387 7.56 59.04 8.18
N LEU A 388 8.60 59.47 7.46
CA LEU A 388 9.18 58.75 6.30
C LEU A 388 9.57 57.27 6.57
N ASP A 389 9.67 56.84 7.83
CA ASP A 389 9.99 55.46 8.21
C ASP A 389 8.77 54.55 8.41
N ALA A 390 7.55 55.04 8.15
CA ALA A 390 6.28 54.30 8.19
C ALA A 390 5.99 53.62 9.54
N LYS A 391 6.52 54.14 10.66
CA LYS A 391 6.21 53.64 12.01
C LYS A 391 5.11 54.46 12.65
N PRO A 392 3.92 53.89 12.94
CA PRO A 392 2.88 54.63 13.62
C PRO A 392 3.25 54.89 15.08
N SER A 393 3.04 56.14 15.54
CA SER A 393 3.19 56.48 16.95
C SER A 393 2.09 55.79 17.79
N LYS A 394 2.32 55.66 19.10
CA LYS A 394 1.31 55.12 20.03
C LYS A 394 0.01 55.93 20.00
N GLU A 395 0.11 57.24 19.81
CA GLU A 395 -1.02 58.15 19.70
C GLU A 395 -1.81 57.93 18.39
N LYS A 396 -1.12 57.78 17.25
CA LYS A 396 -1.76 57.49 15.96
C LYS A 396 -2.46 56.12 15.97
N MET A 397 -1.84 55.11 16.58
CA MET A 397 -2.49 53.79 16.76
C MET A 397 -3.75 53.89 17.63
N GLY A 398 -3.75 54.77 18.64
CA GLY A 398 -4.93 55.06 19.46
C GLY A 398 -6.07 55.66 18.65
N VAL A 399 -5.77 56.66 17.81
CA VAL A 399 -6.77 57.27 16.90
C VAL A 399 -7.33 56.26 15.92
N ILE A 400 -6.48 55.39 15.33
CA ILE A 400 -6.92 54.33 14.42
C ILE A 400 -7.91 53.39 15.13
N GLN A 401 -7.60 52.98 16.35
CA GLN A 401 -8.46 52.09 17.15
C GLN A 401 -9.76 52.75 17.58
N GLU A 402 -9.76 54.05 17.88
CA GLU A 402 -10.96 54.80 18.26
C GLU A 402 -11.93 54.94 17.08
N VAL A 403 -11.42 55.33 15.91
CA VAL A 403 -12.24 55.54 14.70
C VAL A 403 -12.78 54.21 14.17
N LEU A 404 -11.92 53.19 14.02
CA LEU A 404 -12.36 51.88 13.53
C LEU A 404 -13.11 51.07 14.60
N GLY A 405 -12.98 51.43 15.88
CA GLY A 405 -13.58 50.70 17.00
C GLY A 405 -15.11 50.61 16.98
N GLU A 406 -15.78 51.54 16.29
CA GLU A 406 -17.23 51.55 16.12
C GLU A 406 -17.72 50.65 14.97
N GLU A 407 -16.83 50.28 14.04
CA GLU A 407 -17.16 49.50 12.86
C GLU A 407 -17.38 48.02 13.17
N GLN A 408 -18.45 47.46 12.61
CA GLN A 408 -18.79 46.05 12.82
C GLN A 408 -17.68 45.11 12.31
N ARG A 409 -17.06 45.44 11.16
CA ARG A 409 -15.97 44.67 10.55
C ARG A 409 -14.70 44.68 11.42
N PHE A 410 -14.43 45.77 12.14
CA PHE A 410 -13.35 45.83 13.13
C PHE A 410 -13.66 45.00 14.38
N ARG A 411 -14.90 45.08 14.89
CA ARG A 411 -15.38 44.29 16.04
C ARG A 411 -15.46 42.79 15.74
N ALA A 412 -15.66 42.40 14.48
CA ALA A 412 -15.68 41.00 14.05
C ALA A 412 -14.38 40.25 14.35
N LEU A 413 -13.23 40.95 14.36
CA LEU A 413 -11.91 40.40 14.69
C LEU A 413 -11.50 40.62 16.17
N GLN A 414 -12.43 40.95 17.07
CA GLN A 414 -12.10 41.25 18.47
C GLN A 414 -11.37 40.12 19.22
N LYS A 415 -11.60 38.86 18.83
CA LYS A 415 -10.93 37.68 19.40
C LYS A 415 -9.59 37.35 18.74
N LEU A 416 -9.24 38.05 17.67
CA LEU A 416 -8.07 37.86 16.83
C LEU A 416 -7.24 39.15 16.79
N GLN A 417 -6.88 39.63 17.98
CA GLN A 417 -6.25 40.93 18.14
C GLN A 417 -4.88 41.00 17.43
N ALA A 418 -4.09 39.94 17.49
CA ALA A 418 -2.79 39.90 16.82
C ALA A 418 -2.91 39.99 15.30
N GLU A 419 -3.88 39.28 14.72
CA GLU A 419 -4.17 39.30 13.29
C GLU A 419 -4.71 40.65 12.84
N ARG A 420 -5.60 41.24 13.64
CA ARG A 420 -6.15 42.58 13.38
C ARG A 420 -5.04 43.64 13.38
N ASP A 421 -4.20 43.64 14.40
CA ASP A 421 -3.07 44.58 14.51
C ASP A 421 -2.07 44.37 13.37
N ALA A 422 -1.81 43.12 12.98
CA ALA A 422 -0.97 42.79 11.83
C ALA A 422 -1.55 43.30 10.51
N LEU A 423 -2.86 43.22 10.30
CA LEU A 423 -3.52 43.76 9.10
C LEU A 423 -3.44 45.29 9.04
N VAL A 424 -3.62 45.97 10.17
CA VAL A 424 -3.42 47.43 10.26
C VAL A 424 -1.98 47.81 9.91
N LEU A 425 -0.99 47.13 10.50
CA LEU A 425 0.42 47.38 10.23
C LEU A 425 0.78 47.07 8.76
N LYS A 426 0.25 46.00 8.19
CA LYS A 426 0.44 45.66 6.78
C LYS A 426 -0.15 46.74 5.87
N HIS A 427 -1.34 47.25 6.20
CA HIS A 427 -1.97 48.32 5.45
C HIS A 427 -1.18 49.63 5.53
N ILE A 428 -0.70 50.01 6.72
CA ILE A 428 0.23 51.14 6.88
C ILE A 428 1.46 50.94 6.01
N HIS A 429 2.09 49.77 6.06
CA HIS A 429 3.28 49.51 5.25
C HIS A 429 2.98 49.63 3.75
N PHE A 430 1.83 49.16 3.29
CA PHE A 430 1.37 49.31 1.91
C PHE A 430 1.18 50.78 1.49
N VAL A 431 0.55 51.61 2.32
CA VAL A 431 0.31 53.04 2.02
C VAL A 431 1.62 53.81 1.79
N TYR A 432 2.69 53.49 2.54
CA TYR A 432 3.99 54.18 2.42
C TYR A 432 4.98 53.49 1.48
N HIS A 433 4.85 52.18 1.30
CA HIS A 433 5.74 51.35 0.47
C HIS A 433 4.90 50.38 -0.37
N PRO A 434 4.16 50.88 -1.38
CA PRO A 434 3.34 50.05 -2.24
C PRO A 434 4.24 49.17 -3.11
N THR A 435 4.19 47.87 -2.87
CA THR A 435 4.90 46.84 -3.63
C THR A 435 3.95 45.67 -3.85
N LYS A 436 4.26 44.79 -4.80
CA LYS A 436 3.48 43.57 -5.03
C LYS A 436 3.43 42.68 -3.77
N GLU A 437 4.46 42.72 -2.93
CA GLU A 437 4.54 41.97 -1.67
C GLU A 437 3.66 42.58 -0.56
N THR A 438 3.47 43.90 -0.57
CA THR A 438 2.67 44.63 0.43
C THR A 438 1.22 44.84 0.00
N CYS A 439 0.90 44.59 -1.27
CA CYS A 439 -0.44 44.75 -1.84
C CYS A 439 -1.53 43.98 -1.04
N PRO A 440 -2.65 44.64 -0.65
CA PRO A 440 -3.77 44.00 0.02
C PRO A 440 -4.36 42.85 -0.79
N SER A 441 -4.40 42.98 -2.12
CA SER A 441 -4.93 41.96 -3.04
C SER A 441 -4.08 40.69 -3.12
N CYS A 442 -2.88 40.65 -2.50
CA CYS A 442 -2.03 39.45 -2.37
C CYS A 442 -1.86 38.69 -3.70
N ALA A 443 -2.39 37.46 -3.79
CA ALA A 443 -2.31 36.62 -4.99
C ALA A 443 -3.10 37.18 -6.19
N ALA A 444 -4.05 38.08 -5.95
CA ALA A 444 -4.80 38.81 -6.98
C ALA A 444 -4.18 40.18 -7.31
N CYS A 445 -2.99 40.49 -6.80
CA CYS A 445 -2.25 41.69 -7.18
C CYS A 445 -1.97 41.69 -8.69
N VAL A 446 -2.33 42.78 -9.37
CA VAL A 446 -2.16 42.90 -10.82
C VAL A 446 -0.68 42.85 -11.22
N ASP A 447 0.22 43.47 -10.46
CA ASP A 447 1.65 43.43 -10.75
C ASP A 447 2.20 42.00 -10.70
N ALA A 448 1.83 41.23 -9.68
CA ALA A 448 2.20 39.82 -9.56
C ALA A 448 1.61 38.98 -10.70
N ARG A 449 0.38 39.29 -11.14
CA ARG A 449 -0.29 38.61 -12.25
C ARG A 449 0.37 38.92 -13.59
N VAL A 450 0.73 40.18 -13.86
CA VAL A 450 1.44 40.60 -15.06
C VAL A 450 2.80 39.91 -15.16
N GLU A 451 3.57 39.87 -14.06
CA GLU A 451 4.82 39.11 -14.01
C GLU A 451 4.64 37.63 -14.32
N GLN A 452 3.59 37.00 -13.78
CA GLN A 452 3.28 35.59 -14.04
C GLN A 452 2.92 35.35 -15.52
N LEU A 453 2.13 36.23 -16.15
CA LEU A 453 1.76 36.11 -17.56
C LEU A 453 2.96 36.24 -18.49
N LEU A 454 3.84 37.19 -18.21
CA LEU A 454 5.09 37.39 -18.95
C LEU A 454 6.06 36.21 -18.73
N GLY A 455 6.13 35.66 -17.52
CA GLY A 455 6.98 34.50 -17.20
C GLY A 455 6.47 33.17 -17.78
N SER A 456 5.15 32.97 -17.88
CA SER A 456 4.55 31.68 -18.28
C SER A 456 4.39 31.49 -19.79
N ARG A 457 4.24 32.57 -20.58
CA ARG A 457 4.06 32.50 -22.04
C ARG A 457 5.36 32.48 -22.84
N PHE A 458 6.46 32.98 -22.26
CA PHE A 458 7.79 33.00 -22.88
C PHE A 458 8.73 31.93 -22.29
N ILE A 459 8.16 30.78 -21.93
CA ILE A 459 8.94 29.55 -21.70
C ILE A 459 9.63 29.20 -23.02
N ARG A 460 10.96 29.15 -22.99
CA ARG A 460 11.84 28.73 -24.10
C ARG A 460 11.27 27.50 -24.81
N PRO A 461 11.11 27.48 -26.16
CA PRO A 461 10.72 26.28 -26.92
C PRO A 461 11.75 25.13 -26.92
N ALA A 462 12.58 24.98 -25.90
CA ALA A 462 13.71 24.05 -25.88
C ALA A 462 13.48 22.79 -25.02
N GLU A 463 12.28 22.56 -24.46
CA GLU A 463 12.06 21.42 -23.55
C GLU A 463 11.02 20.38 -24.02
N ARG A 464 10.54 20.44 -25.27
CA ARG A 464 9.65 19.38 -25.80
C ARG A 464 10.25 18.37 -26.77
N HIS A 465 11.51 18.51 -27.14
CA HIS A 465 12.23 17.45 -27.84
C HIS A 465 13.69 17.47 -27.42
N HIS A 466 14.10 16.50 -26.60
CA HIS A 466 15.31 15.69 -26.82
C HIS A 466 15.48 14.66 -25.71
N ARG A 467 14.87 13.48 -25.91
CA ARG A 467 15.60 12.25 -25.63
C ARG A 467 16.56 12.05 -26.79
N ASN A 468 17.83 12.32 -26.58
CA ASN A 468 18.89 11.63 -27.30
C ASN A 468 20.05 11.39 -26.32
N PRO A 469 20.28 10.14 -25.93
CA PRO A 469 21.48 9.76 -25.18
C PRO A 469 22.63 9.57 -26.17
N LEU A 470 23.78 10.21 -25.91
CA LEU A 470 25.16 9.89 -26.38
C LEU A 470 25.94 11.17 -26.80
N ALA A 471 27.10 11.37 -26.16
CA ALA A 471 28.20 12.31 -26.45
C ALA A 471 27.89 13.81 -26.24
N ASP A 472 28.71 14.64 -25.60
CA ASP A 472 30.18 14.67 -25.65
C ASP A 472 30.78 15.35 -24.40
N ALA A 473 31.94 14.86 -23.98
CA ALA A 473 32.76 15.47 -22.95
C ALA A 473 33.64 16.52 -23.62
N ASN A 474 33.25 17.79 -23.56
CA ASN A 474 34.17 18.90 -23.80
C ASN A 474 33.78 20.09 -22.92
N VAL A 475 34.74 20.53 -22.11
CA VAL A 475 34.64 21.70 -21.24
C VAL A 475 34.55 22.93 -22.17
N ASP A 476 33.41 23.62 -22.15
CA ASP A 476 33.25 24.87 -22.89
C ASP A 476 34.18 25.93 -22.26
N ARG A 477 35.20 26.37 -22.99
CA ARG A 477 36.13 27.43 -22.52
C ARG A 477 35.53 28.83 -22.69
N ILE A 478 35.68 29.68 -21.67
CA ILE A 478 35.27 31.09 -21.62
C ILE A 478 36.51 31.97 -21.47
N ASN A 479 36.94 32.59 -22.56
CA ASN A 479 37.92 33.69 -22.57
C ASN A 479 37.23 35.04 -22.23
N LEU A 480 37.63 35.71 -21.16
CA LEU A 480 37.08 36.99 -20.70
C LEU A 480 38.19 38.05 -20.60
N VAL A 481 37.98 39.22 -21.22
CA VAL A 481 38.82 40.40 -20.99
C VAL A 481 38.31 41.13 -19.77
N ILE A 482 39.22 41.55 -18.89
CA ILE A 482 38.91 42.42 -17.76
C ILE A 482 39.67 43.72 -17.99
N LEU A 483 38.94 44.80 -18.23
CA LEU A 483 39.48 46.12 -18.56
C LEU A 483 39.29 47.04 -17.35
N GLY A 484 40.35 47.70 -16.92
CA GLY A 484 40.30 48.65 -15.80
C GLY A 484 41.60 49.44 -15.70
N LYS A 485 41.63 50.48 -14.88
CA LYS A 485 42.82 51.29 -14.61
C LYS A 485 43.25 51.11 -13.16
N ASP A 486 44.49 51.47 -12.81
CA ASP A 486 44.96 51.58 -11.42
C ASP A 486 44.81 50.29 -10.58
N GLY A 487 45.11 49.15 -11.19
CA GLY A 487 45.07 47.83 -10.53
C GLY A 487 43.70 47.14 -10.49
N LEU A 488 42.62 47.80 -10.94
CA LEU A 488 41.26 47.26 -10.85
C LEU A 488 41.08 45.94 -11.62
N ALA A 489 41.64 45.84 -12.83
CA ALA A 489 41.47 44.65 -13.66
C ALA A 489 42.22 43.45 -13.08
N ARG A 490 43.44 43.68 -12.58
CA ARG A 490 44.28 42.64 -12.00
C ARG A 490 43.75 42.17 -10.65
N GLU A 491 43.24 43.08 -9.81
CA GLU A 491 42.59 42.75 -8.54
C GLU A 491 41.39 41.82 -8.78
N LEU A 492 40.46 42.20 -9.67
CA LEU A 492 39.28 41.37 -9.94
C LEU A 492 39.63 40.04 -10.62
N ALA A 493 40.60 40.02 -11.53
CA ALA A 493 41.05 38.76 -12.15
C ALA A 493 41.56 37.76 -11.10
N ASN A 494 42.26 38.24 -10.07
CA ASN A 494 42.73 37.39 -8.99
C ASN A 494 41.59 36.94 -8.07
N GLU A 495 40.60 37.81 -7.81
CA GLU A 495 39.40 37.43 -7.05
C GLU A 495 38.59 36.33 -7.76
N ILE A 496 38.40 36.43 -9.08
CA ILE A 496 37.68 35.40 -9.86
C ILE A 496 38.48 34.08 -9.87
N ARG A 497 39.81 34.14 -10.03
CA ARG A 497 40.65 32.93 -9.93
C ARG A 497 40.58 32.26 -8.56
N ALA A 498 40.52 33.04 -7.48
CA ALA A 498 40.37 32.51 -6.12
C ALA A 498 39.01 31.83 -5.88
N LEU A 499 38.00 32.11 -6.72
CA LEU A 499 36.70 31.44 -6.71
C LEU A 499 36.67 30.19 -7.60
N CYS A 500 37.68 29.97 -8.45
CA CYS A 500 37.78 28.78 -9.30
C CYS A 500 38.34 27.59 -8.52
N THR A 501 37.95 26.38 -8.92
CA THR A 501 38.62 25.14 -8.47
C THR A 501 40.00 25.00 -9.13
N ASN A 502 40.89 24.17 -8.58
CA ASN A 502 42.22 23.90 -9.18
C ASN A 502 42.07 23.63 -10.70
N ASP A 503 42.83 24.36 -11.52
CA ASP A 503 42.78 24.42 -13.00
C ASP A 503 41.87 25.48 -13.66
N ASP A 504 41.62 26.66 -13.03
CA ASP A 504 40.84 27.76 -13.63
C ASP A 504 39.41 27.36 -14.08
N LYS A 505 38.81 26.36 -13.40
CA LYS A 505 37.46 25.86 -13.71
C LYS A 505 36.41 26.51 -12.80
N TYR A 506 35.35 27.02 -13.42
CA TYR A 506 34.23 27.70 -12.75
C TYR A 506 32.90 27.01 -13.08
N VAL A 507 32.02 26.88 -12.08
CA VAL A 507 30.72 26.20 -12.22
C VAL A 507 29.61 27.22 -12.44
N ILE A 508 28.89 27.10 -13.56
CA ILE A 508 27.74 27.93 -13.91
C ILE A 508 26.55 27.00 -14.15
N GLU A 509 25.50 27.13 -13.33
CA GLU A 509 24.27 26.32 -13.42
C GLU A 509 24.53 24.79 -13.42
N GLY A 510 25.50 24.34 -12.62
CA GLY A 510 25.84 22.92 -12.50
C GLY A 510 26.71 22.36 -13.64
N LYS A 511 27.07 23.17 -14.65
CA LYS A 511 28.05 22.81 -15.69
C LYS A 511 29.40 23.49 -15.43
N MET A 512 30.49 22.76 -15.65
CA MET A 512 31.86 23.23 -15.44
C MET A 512 32.42 23.84 -16.73
N TYR A 513 32.99 25.05 -16.63
CA TYR A 513 33.60 25.80 -17.74
C TYR A 513 35.05 26.14 -17.41
N GLU A 514 35.95 26.14 -18.39
CA GLU A 514 37.35 26.59 -18.24
C GLU A 514 37.39 28.11 -18.48
N LEU A 515 37.88 28.88 -17.51
CA LEU A 515 37.84 30.34 -17.55
C LEU A 515 39.23 30.93 -17.79
N ALA A 516 39.45 31.50 -18.98
CA ALA A 516 40.70 32.20 -19.29
C ALA A 516 40.53 33.71 -19.15
N LEU A 517 41.14 34.31 -18.13
CA LEU A 517 41.04 35.74 -17.83
C LEU A 517 42.24 36.53 -18.35
N ARG A 518 41.99 37.63 -19.08
CA ARG A 518 43.01 38.57 -19.55
C ARG A 518 42.77 39.97 -18.96
N PRO A 519 43.44 40.34 -17.84
CA PRO A 519 43.37 41.70 -17.31
C PRO A 519 44.19 42.68 -18.17
N ILE A 520 43.63 43.85 -18.47
CA ILE A 520 44.24 44.90 -19.31
C ILE A 520 44.14 46.25 -18.61
N GLU A 521 45.30 46.86 -18.32
CA GLU A 521 45.40 48.15 -17.60
C GLU A 521 46.23 49.22 -18.33
N GLY A 522 46.86 48.86 -19.45
CA GLY A 522 47.69 49.76 -20.25
C GLY A 522 47.12 50.01 -21.65
N ASN A 523 47.82 50.83 -22.42
CA ASN A 523 47.40 51.23 -23.76
C ASN A 523 47.12 50.02 -24.68
N VAL A 524 45.85 49.84 -25.06
CA VAL A 524 45.33 48.73 -25.88
C VAL A 524 45.91 48.64 -27.28
N ARG A 525 46.57 49.70 -27.77
CA ARG A 525 47.26 49.71 -29.06
C ARG A 525 48.57 48.91 -29.04
N LEU A 526 49.13 48.65 -27.87
CA LEU A 526 50.32 47.81 -27.73
C LEU A 526 49.90 46.33 -27.79
N PRO A 527 50.62 45.46 -28.52
CA PRO A 527 50.27 44.03 -28.67
C PRO A 527 50.08 43.29 -27.33
N VAL A 528 50.81 43.71 -26.29
CA VAL A 528 50.72 43.14 -24.94
C VAL A 528 49.35 43.41 -24.28
N ASN A 529 48.68 44.50 -24.64
CA ASN A 529 47.40 44.96 -24.08
C ASN A 529 46.24 44.85 -25.09
N ALA A 530 46.43 44.17 -26.22
CA ALA A 530 45.36 43.94 -27.18
C ALA A 530 44.28 43.01 -26.60
N PHE A 531 43.01 43.29 -26.92
CA PHE A 531 41.87 42.49 -26.47
C PHE A 531 41.90 41.08 -27.06
N GLN A 532 42.38 40.98 -28.31
CA GLN A 532 42.52 39.75 -29.06
C GLN A 532 44.00 39.53 -29.38
N THR A 533 44.47 38.31 -29.19
CA THR A 533 45.82 37.88 -29.60
C THR A 533 45.69 36.56 -30.36
N PRO A 534 46.72 36.10 -31.11
CA PRO A 534 46.64 34.82 -31.83
C PRO A 534 46.26 33.63 -30.95
N THR A 535 46.56 33.68 -29.65
CA THR A 535 46.27 32.63 -28.67
C THR A 535 45.08 32.95 -27.74
N PHE A 536 44.43 34.10 -27.89
CA PHE A 536 43.32 34.52 -27.03
C PHE A 536 42.23 35.25 -27.83
N GLN A 537 41.06 34.62 -27.91
CA GLN A 537 39.86 35.13 -28.57
C GLN A 537 38.80 35.50 -27.53
N PRO A 538 38.51 36.79 -27.27
CA PRO A 538 37.62 37.18 -26.17
C PRO A 538 36.15 36.89 -26.50
N HIS A 539 35.40 36.33 -25.54
CA HIS A 539 33.94 36.15 -25.66
C HIS A 539 33.15 37.31 -25.04
N GLY A 540 33.79 38.11 -24.20
CA GLY A 540 33.21 39.30 -23.57
C GLY A 540 34.30 40.17 -22.94
N CYS A 541 33.91 41.38 -22.55
CA CYS A 541 34.78 42.31 -21.82
C CYS A 541 34.05 42.89 -20.61
N LEU A 542 34.63 42.67 -19.43
CA LEU A 542 34.19 43.25 -18.17
C LEU A 542 34.97 44.54 -17.92
N CYS A 543 34.28 45.66 -17.93
CA CYS A 543 34.85 47.00 -17.86
C CYS A 543 34.63 47.59 -16.45
N LEU A 544 35.73 47.89 -15.76
CA LEU A 544 35.73 48.32 -14.36
C LEU A 544 36.12 49.79 -14.25
N TYR A 545 35.37 50.54 -13.47
CA TYR A 545 35.74 51.91 -13.09
C TYR A 545 35.38 52.19 -11.63
N ASN A 546 36.11 53.10 -11.02
CA ASN A 546 35.87 53.60 -9.66
C ASN A 546 35.99 55.12 -9.55
N SER A 547 36.28 55.78 -10.66
CA SER A 547 36.52 57.22 -10.78
C SER A 547 36.23 57.66 -12.21
N LYS A 548 36.03 58.97 -12.45
CA LYS A 548 35.85 59.52 -13.79
C LYS A 548 37.05 59.29 -14.71
N GLU A 549 38.26 59.28 -14.16
CA GLU A 549 39.49 58.98 -14.91
C GLU A 549 39.54 57.53 -15.38
N SER A 550 39.18 56.58 -14.52
CA SER A 550 39.11 55.16 -14.89
C SER A 550 37.95 54.89 -15.87
N LEU A 551 36.82 55.59 -15.73
CA LEU A 551 35.71 55.52 -16.69
C LEU A 551 36.12 56.07 -18.07
N SER A 552 36.83 57.20 -18.10
CA SER A 552 37.34 57.79 -19.34
C SER A 552 38.34 56.86 -20.04
N TYR A 553 39.23 56.22 -19.28
CA TYR A 553 40.14 55.20 -19.79
C TYR A 553 39.41 54.00 -20.41
N VAL A 554 38.34 53.51 -19.77
CA VAL A 554 37.51 52.42 -20.30
C VAL A 554 36.91 52.80 -21.65
N VAL A 555 36.29 53.98 -21.74
CA VAL A 555 35.67 54.47 -22.98
C VAL A 555 36.72 54.58 -24.09
N GLU A 556 37.85 55.25 -23.82
CA GLU A 556 38.93 55.45 -24.78
C GLU A 556 39.52 54.10 -25.26
N SER A 557 39.67 53.13 -24.35
CA SER A 557 40.19 51.80 -24.65
C SER A 557 39.24 50.98 -25.52
N ILE A 558 37.92 51.08 -25.28
CA ILE A 558 36.91 50.41 -26.11
C ILE A 558 36.86 51.05 -27.50
N GLU A 559 36.86 52.37 -27.60
CA GLU A 559 36.86 53.11 -28.88
C GLU A 559 38.11 52.75 -29.71
N LYS A 560 39.31 52.79 -29.10
CA LYS A 560 40.57 52.39 -29.76
C LYS A 560 40.61 50.90 -30.15
N SER A 561 40.02 50.02 -29.34
CA SER A 561 39.91 48.60 -29.67
C SER A 561 39.07 48.40 -30.93
N ARG A 562 37.91 49.09 -31.02
CA ARG A 562 37.02 49.07 -32.20
C ARG A 562 37.71 49.61 -33.46
N GLU A 563 38.52 50.68 -33.34
CA GLU A 563 39.33 51.23 -34.44
C GLU A 563 40.34 50.21 -34.98
N SER A 564 40.98 49.42 -34.10
CA SER A 564 42.00 48.45 -34.50
C SER A 564 41.45 47.25 -35.29
N THR A 565 40.15 46.94 -35.13
CA THR A 565 39.46 45.86 -35.85
C THR A 565 38.95 46.26 -37.23
N LEU A 566 38.81 47.56 -37.53
CA LEU A 566 38.36 48.08 -38.83
C LEU A 566 39.37 47.88 -39.97
N GLY A 567 40.64 47.59 -39.66
CA GLY A 567 41.71 47.41 -40.65
C GLY A 567 41.80 46.03 -41.31
N ARG A 568 41.00 45.04 -40.90
CA ARG A 568 41.00 43.68 -41.47
C ARG A 568 39.70 43.45 -42.24
N ARG A 569 39.80 43.35 -43.57
CA ARG A 569 38.70 42.93 -44.46
C ARG A 569 38.33 41.47 -44.17
N ASP A 570 37.47 41.25 -43.19
CA ASP A 570 36.58 40.10 -43.14
C ASP A 570 35.27 40.55 -42.49
N GLY A 571 34.20 40.47 -43.27
CA GLY A 571 32.86 40.85 -42.83
C GLY A 571 32.39 39.98 -41.68
N HIS A 572 31.62 40.60 -40.77
CA HIS A 572 31.01 40.05 -39.54
C HIS A 572 31.86 40.12 -38.26
N ALA A 573 32.41 41.30 -37.92
CA ALA A 573 32.91 41.56 -36.58
C ALA A 573 31.72 41.69 -35.59
N ALA A 574 31.35 40.59 -34.94
CA ALA A 574 30.39 40.58 -33.84
C ALA A 574 30.84 41.59 -32.76
N GLN A 575 29.94 42.47 -32.35
CA GLN A 575 30.16 43.40 -31.24
C GLN A 575 30.46 42.57 -29.98
N LEU A 576 31.68 42.70 -29.44
CA LEU A 576 32.10 42.00 -28.23
C LEU A 576 31.14 42.38 -27.08
N PRO A 577 30.46 41.42 -26.42
CA PRO A 577 29.58 41.73 -25.31
C PRO A 577 30.32 42.48 -24.20
N LEU A 578 29.79 43.63 -23.80
CA LEU A 578 30.38 44.51 -22.80
C LEU A 578 29.51 44.52 -21.53
N THR A 579 30.16 44.51 -20.37
CA THR A 579 29.51 44.81 -19.09
C THR A 579 30.32 45.88 -18.38
N LEU A 580 29.67 46.99 -18.00
CA LEU A 580 30.27 48.08 -17.24
C LEU A 580 29.92 47.93 -15.76
N VAL A 581 30.92 48.01 -14.89
CA VAL A 581 30.77 47.81 -13.44
C VAL A 581 31.47 48.93 -12.68
N LEU A 582 30.72 49.54 -11.76
CA LEU A 582 31.25 50.48 -10.78
C LEU A 582 31.80 49.71 -9.57
N VAL A 583 33.11 49.85 -9.31
CA VAL A 583 33.82 49.17 -8.22
C VAL A 583 34.02 50.15 -7.07
N ASN A 584 33.49 49.85 -5.89
CA ASN A 584 33.62 50.72 -4.73
C ASN A 584 34.78 50.26 -3.83
N LYS A 585 35.93 50.96 -3.82
CA LYS A 585 37.05 50.65 -2.91
C LYS A 585 36.71 51.14 -1.49
N ARG A 586 36.53 50.22 -0.52
CA ARG A 586 36.57 50.59 0.90
C ARG A 586 38.03 50.81 1.33
N GLY A 587 38.38 52.06 1.63
CA GLY A 587 39.59 52.43 2.34
C GLY A 587 40.73 52.94 1.46
N GLY A 588 40.99 54.25 1.56
CA GLY A 588 42.13 54.94 0.95
C GLY A 588 41.80 56.41 0.75
N GLY A 589 42.32 57.27 1.64
CA GLY A 589 42.00 58.69 1.69
C GLY A 589 42.54 59.53 0.53
N ASP A 590 41.97 60.73 0.45
CA ASP A 590 42.38 61.90 -0.35
C ASP A 590 42.57 61.74 -1.86
N GLY A 591 41.61 62.31 -2.61
CA GLY A 591 41.83 62.77 -3.98
C GLY A 591 40.64 62.61 -4.93
N GLY A 592 39.74 63.61 -5.01
CA GLY A 592 38.79 63.78 -6.12
C GLY A 592 37.32 63.86 -5.70
N GLY A 593 36.74 65.07 -5.68
CA GLY A 593 35.45 65.38 -5.06
C GLY A 593 34.18 65.01 -5.86
N GLU A 594 34.04 63.77 -6.33
CA GLU A 594 32.80 63.31 -6.97
C GLU A 594 32.01 62.33 -6.07
N THR A 595 30.72 62.60 -5.87
CA THR A 595 29.82 61.74 -5.08
C THR A 595 29.54 60.42 -5.81
N LEU A 596 29.40 59.31 -5.08
CA LEU A 596 29.06 57.98 -5.62
C LEU A 596 27.86 58.02 -6.59
N GLN A 597 26.86 58.83 -6.28
CA GLN A 597 25.67 59.03 -7.12
C GLN A 597 26.01 59.63 -8.49
N SER A 598 26.98 60.55 -8.56
CA SER A 598 27.46 61.14 -9.82
C SER A 598 28.15 60.08 -10.70
N LEU A 599 28.97 59.22 -10.10
CA LEU A 599 29.64 58.13 -10.81
C LEU A 599 28.67 57.06 -11.32
N ILE A 600 27.59 56.76 -10.57
CA ILE A 600 26.50 55.88 -11.02
C ILE A 600 25.80 56.49 -12.23
N GLN A 601 25.41 57.76 -12.16
CA GLN A 601 24.72 58.44 -13.27
C GLN A 601 25.59 58.51 -14.54
N GLN A 602 26.87 58.86 -14.40
CA GLN A 602 27.82 58.86 -15.52
C GLN A 602 28.01 57.44 -16.10
N GLY A 603 28.08 56.42 -15.24
CA GLY A 603 28.15 55.02 -15.65
C GLY A 603 26.94 54.59 -16.47
N GLN A 604 25.73 54.91 -16.03
CA GLN A 604 24.49 54.59 -16.74
C GLN A 604 24.41 55.29 -18.11
N GLN A 605 24.85 56.56 -18.18
CA GLN A 605 24.93 57.29 -19.45
C GLN A 605 25.93 56.65 -20.42
N ILE A 606 27.12 56.29 -19.93
CA ILE A 606 28.15 55.63 -20.74
C ILE A 606 27.72 54.22 -21.15
N ALA A 607 27.08 53.46 -20.27
CA ALA A 607 26.54 52.15 -20.60
C ALA A 607 25.49 52.23 -21.70
N SER A 608 24.62 53.24 -21.65
CA SER A 608 23.67 53.54 -22.72
C SER A 608 24.37 53.89 -24.03
N LYS A 609 25.42 54.73 -23.99
CA LYS A 609 26.22 55.12 -25.17
C LYS A 609 26.95 53.91 -25.78
N LEU A 610 27.50 53.02 -24.95
CA LEU A 610 28.23 51.83 -25.38
C LEU A 610 27.32 50.63 -25.67
N GLN A 611 26.00 50.78 -25.43
CA GLN A 611 25.00 49.71 -25.52
C GLN A 611 25.41 48.46 -24.74
N CYS A 612 25.79 48.65 -23.47
CA CYS A 612 26.30 47.59 -22.61
C CYS A 612 25.52 47.47 -21.30
N VAL A 613 25.62 46.31 -20.65
CA VAL A 613 24.95 46.07 -19.36
C VAL A 613 25.67 46.87 -18.29
N PHE A 614 24.94 47.69 -17.54
CA PHE A 614 25.43 48.36 -16.34
C PHE A 614 25.10 47.50 -15.11
N LEU A 615 26.10 47.18 -14.29
CA LEU A 615 25.90 46.53 -13.00
C LEU A 615 26.07 47.53 -11.86
N ASP A 616 25.03 47.65 -11.04
CA ASP A 616 24.98 48.51 -9.87
C ASP A 616 26.00 48.03 -8.80
N PRO A 617 26.66 48.93 -8.05
CA PRO A 617 27.59 48.51 -7.02
C PRO A 617 26.81 47.75 -5.95
N ALA A 618 27.36 46.63 -5.48
CA ALA A 618 26.70 45.80 -4.47
C ALA A 618 26.34 46.66 -3.24
N SER A 619 25.07 46.62 -2.81
CA SER A 619 24.60 47.29 -1.60
C SER A 619 25.53 46.96 -0.44
N ALA A 620 25.95 47.98 0.31
CA ALA A 620 26.88 47.85 1.43
C ALA A 620 26.27 47.03 2.57
N GLY A 621 26.31 45.71 2.46
CA GLY A 621 25.82 44.80 3.47
C GLY A 621 26.05 43.36 3.04
N ILE A 622 26.84 42.64 3.84
CA ILE A 622 27.07 41.19 3.76
C ILE A 622 28.15 40.77 2.73
N GLY A 623 29.42 40.99 3.10
CA GLY A 623 30.58 40.41 2.44
C GLY A 623 31.88 40.96 2.99
N TYR A 624 32.73 40.11 3.58
CA TYR A 624 34.05 40.47 4.07
C TYR A 624 34.92 41.01 2.91
N GLY A 625 35.10 42.32 2.84
CA GLY A 625 36.21 42.97 2.13
C GLY A 625 36.34 42.75 0.62
N ARG A 626 35.27 42.34 -0.09
CA ARG A 626 35.29 42.12 -1.55
C ARG A 626 34.45 43.16 -2.28
N ASN A 627 34.95 43.65 -3.42
CA ASN A 627 34.35 44.77 -4.15
C ASN A 627 33.22 44.34 -5.13
N ILE A 628 33.12 43.04 -5.47
CA ILE A 628 32.05 42.42 -6.29
C ILE A 628 31.66 41.07 -5.67
N ASN A 629 30.35 40.74 -5.63
CA ASN A 629 29.86 39.47 -5.06
C ASN A 629 29.93 38.31 -6.08
N GLU A 630 30.17 37.08 -5.62
CA GLU A 630 30.13 35.84 -6.41
C GLU A 630 28.84 35.71 -7.23
N LYS A 631 27.69 36.12 -6.68
CA LYS A 631 26.41 36.15 -7.41
C LYS A 631 26.44 37.07 -8.63
N GLN A 632 27.09 38.23 -8.53
CA GLN A 632 27.22 39.18 -9.65
C GLN A 632 28.18 38.63 -10.71
N ILE A 633 29.29 38.00 -10.30
CA ILE A 633 30.22 37.31 -11.22
C ILE A 633 29.49 36.20 -11.98
N GLY A 634 28.68 35.38 -11.27
CA GLY A 634 27.84 34.35 -11.89
C GLY A 634 26.83 34.90 -12.90
N GLN A 635 26.21 36.05 -12.60
CA GLN A 635 25.29 36.74 -13.53
C GLN A 635 26.00 37.22 -14.80
N VAL A 636 27.19 37.83 -14.67
CA VAL A 636 28.00 38.26 -15.83
C VAL A 636 28.35 37.08 -16.72
N LEU A 637 28.90 36.02 -16.13
CA LEU A 637 29.36 34.85 -16.88
C LEU A 637 28.19 34.10 -17.55
N LYS A 638 27.02 34.03 -16.88
CA LYS A 638 25.80 33.48 -17.46
C LYS A 638 25.31 34.31 -18.64
N GLY A 639 25.27 35.64 -18.52
CA GLY A 639 24.88 36.54 -19.61
C GLY A 639 25.77 36.39 -20.85
N LEU A 640 27.08 36.20 -20.65
CA LEU A 640 28.03 35.93 -21.75
C LEU A 640 27.79 34.59 -22.44
N LEU A 641 27.45 33.54 -21.67
CA LEU A 641 27.11 32.22 -22.23
C LEU A 641 25.81 32.25 -23.03
N ASP A 642 24.79 32.97 -22.55
CA ASP A 642 23.53 33.16 -23.27
C ASP A 642 23.77 33.95 -24.57
N ALA A 643 24.62 34.99 -24.56
CA ALA A 643 25.02 35.73 -25.77
C ALA A 643 25.76 34.84 -26.78
N LYS A 644 26.68 33.96 -26.32
CA LYS A 644 27.40 32.99 -27.17
C LYS A 644 26.46 31.96 -27.79
N ARG A 645 25.47 31.46 -27.04
CA ARG A 645 24.44 30.53 -27.56
C ARG A 645 23.57 31.18 -28.64
N ASN A 646 23.22 32.46 -28.47
CA ASN A 646 22.42 33.19 -29.45
C ASN A 646 23.17 33.45 -30.77
N LEU A 647 24.48 33.72 -30.74
CA LEU A 647 25.26 33.85 -31.98
C LEU A 647 25.33 32.54 -32.79
N ASN A 648 25.46 31.39 -32.11
CA ASN A 648 25.50 30.09 -32.78
C ASN A 648 24.16 29.73 -33.47
N LEU A 649 23.04 30.28 -32.99
CA LEU A 649 21.71 30.09 -33.58
C LEU A 649 21.50 30.94 -34.86
N VAL A 650 22.10 32.13 -34.93
CA VAL A 650 22.02 33.02 -36.10
C VAL A 650 22.84 32.49 -37.29
N VAL A 651 24.00 31.85 -37.03
CA VAL A 651 24.82 31.24 -38.08
C VAL A 651 24.23 29.93 -38.62
N GLY A 652 23.42 29.23 -37.83
CA GLY A 652 22.76 27.98 -38.22
C GLY A 652 21.50 28.13 -39.08
N SER A 653 21.10 29.37 -39.41
CA SER A 653 19.84 29.66 -40.09
C SER A 653 19.99 30.60 -41.28
N THR A 654 20.91 30.27 -42.20
CA THR A 654 20.80 30.74 -43.60
C THR A 654 20.06 29.71 -44.43
N SER A 655 18.73 29.70 -44.33
CA SER A 655 17.84 29.16 -45.37
C SER A 655 16.73 30.17 -45.66
N ALA A 656 16.93 30.89 -46.76
CA ALA A 656 15.95 31.50 -47.64
C ALA A 656 14.71 32.19 -47.03
N GLY A 657 14.75 33.53 -47.09
CA GLY A 657 13.62 34.33 -47.54
C GLY A 657 12.73 34.94 -46.46
N LEU A 658 12.97 36.20 -46.14
CA LEU A 658 11.96 37.28 -46.11
C LEU A 658 12.67 38.60 -45.81
N LYS A 659 12.28 39.65 -46.53
CA LYS A 659 12.87 40.98 -46.51
C LYS A 659 12.77 41.63 -45.13
N GLU A 660 13.79 42.43 -44.83
CA GLU A 660 13.92 43.36 -43.70
C GLU A 660 12.59 43.99 -43.27
N ALA A 661 12.13 43.61 -42.07
CA ALA A 661 11.31 44.48 -41.23
C ALA A 661 12.24 45.00 -40.14
N ALA A 662 12.44 46.32 -40.09
CA ALA A 662 13.21 46.96 -39.04
C ALA A 662 12.58 46.63 -37.67
N ASP A 663 13.40 46.17 -36.72
CA ASP A 663 13.04 46.04 -35.30
C ASP A 663 12.47 47.37 -34.80
N ALA A 664 11.16 47.44 -34.59
CA ALA A 664 10.51 48.57 -33.96
C ALA A 664 10.34 48.26 -32.46
N ASP A 665 11.13 48.93 -31.62
CA ASP A 665 11.00 48.84 -30.17
C ASP A 665 9.69 49.52 -29.72
N LEU A 666 8.71 48.72 -29.30
CA LEU A 666 7.45 49.20 -28.74
C LEU A 666 7.55 49.27 -27.22
N ARG A 667 7.42 50.47 -26.64
CA ARG A 667 7.29 50.67 -25.19
C ARG A 667 5.83 50.93 -24.84
N VAL A 668 5.23 50.03 -24.07
CA VAL A 668 3.85 50.16 -23.59
C VAL A 668 3.89 50.50 -22.11
N VAL A 669 3.27 51.61 -21.73
CA VAL A 669 3.02 51.99 -20.34
C VAL A 669 1.53 51.77 -20.09
N MET A 670 1.21 51.04 -19.04
CA MET A 670 -0.16 50.72 -18.64
C MET A 670 -0.34 50.96 -17.15
N CYS A 671 -1.53 51.43 -16.77
CA CYS A 671 -1.96 51.58 -15.40
C CYS A 671 -3.17 50.65 -15.22
N LEU A 672 -3.05 49.68 -14.33
CA LEU A 672 -4.09 48.70 -14.04
C LEU A 672 -4.25 48.64 -12.52
N MET A 673 -5.50 48.70 -12.04
CA MET A 673 -5.78 48.65 -10.61
C MET A 673 -6.16 47.24 -10.20
N CYS A 674 -5.76 46.85 -8.99
CA CYS A 674 -6.19 45.57 -8.43
C CYS A 674 -7.71 45.60 -8.20
N GLY A 675 -8.43 44.63 -8.78
CA GLY A 675 -9.90 44.57 -8.72
C GLY A 675 -10.64 45.18 -9.91
N ASP A 676 -9.93 45.66 -10.94
CA ASP A 676 -10.57 46.11 -12.18
C ASP A 676 -11.37 44.98 -12.87
N PRO A 677 -12.55 45.28 -13.45
CA PRO A 677 -13.39 44.28 -14.11
C PRO A 677 -12.75 43.68 -15.37
N ALA A 678 -11.83 44.41 -16.01
CA ALA A 678 -10.99 43.90 -17.09
C ALA A 678 -9.67 43.41 -16.51
N GLY A 679 -9.47 42.10 -16.45
CA GLY A 679 -8.25 41.51 -15.90
C GLY A 679 -7.01 41.82 -16.75
N ALA A 680 -5.83 41.83 -16.13
CA ALA A 680 -4.56 41.98 -16.83
C ALA A 680 -4.39 40.98 -18.00
N ASP A 681 -4.96 39.78 -17.84
CA ASP A 681 -5.00 38.73 -18.87
C ASP A 681 -5.69 39.21 -20.15
N GLU A 682 -6.80 39.94 -20.04
CA GLU A 682 -7.62 40.41 -21.16
C GLU A 682 -7.00 41.63 -21.84
N VAL A 683 -6.48 42.57 -21.05
CA VAL A 683 -5.84 43.79 -21.56
C VAL A 683 -4.53 43.46 -22.28
N LEU A 684 -3.76 42.51 -21.76
CA LEU A 684 -2.49 42.11 -22.36
C LEU A 684 -2.66 41.10 -23.51
N LEU A 685 -3.79 40.41 -23.62
CA LEU A 685 -4.00 39.35 -24.61
C LEU A 685 -3.67 39.78 -26.05
N PRO A 686 -4.11 40.96 -26.55
CA PRO A 686 -3.82 41.37 -27.93
C PRO A 686 -2.32 41.62 -28.18
N ILE A 687 -1.61 42.13 -27.17
CA ILE A 687 -0.16 42.38 -27.24
C ILE A 687 0.60 41.05 -27.18
N LEU A 688 0.16 40.14 -26.31
CA LEU A 688 0.78 38.82 -26.13
C LEU A 688 0.50 37.85 -27.30
N GLN A 689 -0.54 38.09 -28.10
CA GLN A 689 -0.90 37.27 -29.27
C GLN A 689 -0.28 37.76 -30.59
N ALA A 690 0.21 39.00 -30.65
CA ALA A 690 0.81 39.56 -31.86
C ALA A 690 2.22 38.98 -32.10
N GLN A 691 2.38 38.11 -33.10
CA GLN A 691 3.72 37.77 -33.62
C GLN A 691 4.18 38.87 -34.60
N PRO A 692 5.46 39.33 -34.54
CA PRO A 692 6.59 38.74 -33.82
C PRO A 692 7.07 39.56 -32.59
N CYS A 693 6.21 39.88 -31.62
CA CYS A 693 6.65 40.60 -30.41
C CYS A 693 7.36 39.66 -29.41
N ARG A 694 8.53 40.07 -28.88
CA ARG A 694 9.22 39.41 -27.76
C ARG A 694 9.50 40.44 -26.65
N PRO A 695 9.36 40.08 -25.37
CA PRO A 695 9.71 40.98 -24.28
C PRO A 695 11.23 41.21 -24.25
N ALA A 696 11.66 42.47 -24.12
CA ALA A 696 13.06 42.81 -23.92
C ALA A 696 13.54 42.27 -22.55
N PRO A 697 14.82 41.86 -22.43
CA PRO A 697 15.39 41.44 -21.14
C PRO A 697 15.33 42.60 -20.13
N GLY A 698 14.55 42.44 -19.06
CA GLY A 698 14.28 43.48 -18.06
C GLY A 698 12.98 44.27 -18.27
N GLY A 699 12.17 43.93 -19.28
CA GLY A 699 10.86 44.54 -19.57
C GLY A 699 9.74 44.14 -18.60
N GLY A 700 9.99 44.29 -17.31
CA GLY A 700 9.05 44.05 -16.22
C GLY A 700 9.44 44.82 -14.96
N ALA A 701 10.11 45.97 -15.12
CA ALA A 701 10.32 46.87 -14.00
C ALA A 701 9.02 47.66 -13.78
N ALA A 702 8.34 47.41 -12.67
CA ALA A 702 7.36 48.35 -12.14
C ALA A 702 8.10 49.65 -11.83
N VAL A 703 7.75 50.71 -12.55
CA VAL A 703 8.07 52.08 -12.15
C VAL A 703 6.76 52.63 -11.61
N LEU A 704 6.69 52.80 -10.29
CA LEU A 704 5.67 53.62 -9.63
C LEU A 704 6.29 54.98 -9.31
#